data_AF-A0A951TA35-F1
#
_entry.id   AF-A0A951TA35-F1
#
_cell.length_a   1.000
_cell.length_b   1.000
_cell.length_c   1.000
_cell.angle_alpha   90.00
_cell.angle_beta   90.00
_cell.angle_gamma   90.00
#
_symmetry.space_group_name_H-M   'P 1'
#
loop_
_entity.id
_entity.type
_entity.pdbx_description
1 polymer ?
#
loop_
_entity_poly.entity_id
_entity_poly.type
_entity_poly.pdbx_seq_one_letter_code
_entity_poly.pdbx_strand_id
1 'polypeptide(L)'
;MRATRRVFLTGFAGLLLTVIMFMGTAHANQSLSWEPCECPSGEQYTLTLSGLGTFAKGPDKATYSKGELVVVTFTPNSGQVFQKWTCTPASHMASDCTNPATSVFITANTTLTALTWPQNCTVHVDWDKNLGKVNGDASGSLTLTGNYGDTVGLTALPNSNIYTEWTGHLSDGSMGGPGQRYGDNVELTLLQPHVYIRACFAQIPDPPTPPIREITVALEGGSGKIYTAANFSGCFSALGWQYSTATGLGRFIHRVVPDQGYFLLGYHWTQGGQTLYCTQESIDNSVTSDTTYTATLTQGASINVEVEGQGVVTSNQFTLIYNPLPLTWAGTPTPNMPQPVINGNPVTMTPSPCPGWAFDHWEYNNGGEYVERPNPAPGLPQNLLVYMNWHEDPNYDPEISAYVRLSPTNTMFNAKAVFVKCPLDILEPNGDPVTDNHYVYDTSAQGICNVTPVASGCECSGWDWNLESIGGAIFSTVPDPPNSPTPILRYTGLPSANNQFGDKILVVRRRDGTDPVSTTVQIFFSPDEWNHPPLSTEEQATMIGAETTTGNVPNWFYYWRQTTAAYGLHRYTSGTSRVYWNTTVTPPRWEAYVGNDACQTSFKITLGLKIAPDYSWNSSGIDTYAWKTRHEASHLKDFPTWWPNGLINVLLRSPDHDGIPNEFEASLGYGYDLNEPDTNGDDITDCDDYAIRTQQHWEYYSAQEDDWSCPGQQSTL
;
A
#
# COMPACT_ATOMS: atom_id res chain seq x y z
N MET A 1 5.57 -28.55 -33.01
CA MET A 1 5.31 -28.25 -34.44
C MET A 1 3.94 -27.58 -34.51
N ARG A 2 3.81 -26.44 -35.24
CA ARG A 2 2.71 -25.44 -35.27
C ARG A 2 2.79 -24.36 -34.18
N ALA A 3 2.57 -23.07 -34.44
CA ALA A 3 2.48 -22.29 -35.68
C ALA A 3 2.67 -20.81 -35.32
N THR A 4 3.55 -20.12 -36.03
CA THR A 4 3.87 -18.70 -35.86
C THR A 4 2.79 -17.85 -36.54
N ARG A 5 2.13 -16.94 -35.81
CA ARG A 5 1.40 -15.80 -36.40
C ARG A 5 2.19 -14.51 -36.13
N ARG A 6 2.82 -14.00 -37.18
CA ARG A 6 3.34 -12.62 -37.24
C ARG A 6 2.17 -11.68 -37.50
N VAL A 7 1.98 -10.69 -36.63
CA VAL A 7 1.22 -9.48 -36.94
C VAL A 7 2.23 -8.37 -37.16
N PHE A 8 2.27 -7.85 -38.39
CA PHE A 8 2.97 -6.62 -38.76
C PHE A 8 2.08 -5.45 -38.32
N LEU A 9 2.59 -4.56 -37.46
CA LEU A 9 2.18 -3.17 -37.43
C LEU A 9 3.41 -2.28 -37.60
N THR A 10 3.45 -1.62 -38.76
CA THR A 10 4.34 -0.53 -39.13
C THR A 10 3.75 0.79 -38.62
N GLY A 11 4.55 1.64 -37.97
CA GLY A 11 4.17 3.04 -37.74
C GLY A 11 4.89 3.77 -36.60
N PHE A 12 6.09 4.28 -36.88
CA PHE A 12 6.72 5.50 -36.35
C PHE A 12 6.41 5.97 -34.90
N ALA A 13 7.39 5.77 -34.01
CA ALA A 13 7.96 6.81 -33.15
C ALA A 13 9.33 6.33 -32.66
N GLY A 14 10.40 6.92 -33.17
CA GLY A 14 11.76 6.60 -32.75
C GLY A 14 12.00 7.10 -31.32
N LEU A 15 12.03 6.18 -30.36
CA LEU A 15 12.64 6.44 -29.06
C LEU A 15 14.13 6.16 -29.18
N LEU A 16 14.93 7.22 -29.16
CA LEU A 16 16.38 7.16 -29.06
C LEU A 16 16.73 6.62 -27.67
N LEU A 17 16.79 5.30 -27.52
CA LEU A 17 17.29 4.64 -26.32
C LEU A 17 18.80 4.87 -26.26
N THR A 18 19.21 6.04 -25.78
CA THR A 18 20.60 6.36 -25.52
C THR A 18 20.95 5.67 -24.21
N VAL A 19 21.50 4.46 -24.29
CA VAL A 19 22.18 3.81 -23.17
C VAL A 19 23.38 4.68 -22.84
N ILE A 20 23.25 5.54 -21.83
CA ILE A 20 24.39 6.29 -21.30
C ILE A 20 25.20 5.31 -20.46
N MET A 21 26.19 4.67 -21.09
CA MET A 21 27.32 4.08 -20.35
C MET A 21 28.12 5.24 -19.73
N PHE A 22 27.87 5.55 -18.46
CA PHE A 22 28.80 6.35 -17.68
C PHE A 22 29.97 5.46 -17.26
N MET A 23 31.19 5.89 -17.63
CA MET A 23 32.44 5.36 -17.09
C MET A 23 32.50 5.61 -15.58
N GLY A 24 33.15 4.69 -14.86
CA GLY A 24 33.07 4.53 -13.41
C GLY A 24 33.25 5.79 -12.58
N THR A 25 32.21 6.10 -11.80
CA THR A 25 32.23 6.95 -10.61
C THR A 25 31.19 6.36 -9.65
N ALA A 26 31.49 6.31 -8.34
CA ALA A 26 30.63 5.71 -7.33
C ALA A 26 29.25 6.39 -7.33
N HIS A 27 28.28 5.75 -7.98
CA HIS A 27 26.87 6.03 -7.82
C HIS A 27 26.38 5.24 -6.59
N ALA A 28 25.41 5.78 -5.86
CA ALA A 28 24.48 4.92 -5.15
C ALA A 28 23.85 4.04 -6.23
N ASN A 29 24.38 2.84 -6.38
CA ASN A 29 24.02 1.93 -7.45
C ASN A 29 22.64 1.39 -7.07
N GLN A 30 21.59 1.97 -7.64
CA GLN A 30 20.28 1.31 -7.59
C GLN A 30 20.28 0.15 -8.59
N SER A 31 19.71 -0.96 -8.15
CA SER A 31 19.12 -1.94 -9.06
C SER A 31 18.12 -1.22 -9.98
N LEU A 32 18.26 -1.44 -11.29
CA LEU A 32 17.36 -0.96 -12.35
C LEU A 32 15.91 -1.51 -12.25
N SER A 33 15.55 -2.21 -11.16
CA SER A 33 14.25 -2.88 -10.99
C SER A 33 13.21 -2.07 -10.23
N TRP A 34 13.50 -0.82 -9.86
CA TRP A 34 12.54 -0.02 -9.10
C TRP A 34 11.50 0.62 -10.04
N GLU A 35 10.40 -0.08 -10.25
CA GLU A 35 9.21 0.53 -10.85
C GLU A 35 8.58 1.50 -9.83
N PRO A 36 8.09 2.68 -10.26
CA PRO A 36 7.41 3.62 -9.38
C PRO A 36 6.30 2.92 -8.60
N CYS A 37 6.26 3.11 -7.29
CA CYS A 37 5.08 2.71 -6.51
C CYS A 37 3.89 3.53 -7.00
N GLU A 38 3.02 2.93 -7.80
CA GLU A 38 1.70 3.49 -8.10
C GLU A 38 0.80 3.27 -6.89
N CYS A 39 1.15 3.83 -5.73
CA CYS A 39 0.33 3.74 -4.53
C CYS A 39 -0.91 4.65 -4.75
N PRO A 40 -2.15 4.12 -4.84
CA PRO A 40 -3.32 4.92 -5.21
C PRO A 40 -3.84 5.90 -4.13
N SER A 41 -3.09 6.16 -3.05
CA SER A 41 -3.52 7.08 -1.98
C SER A 41 -3.73 8.53 -2.44
N GLY A 42 -3.30 8.88 -3.66
CA GLY A 42 -3.60 10.16 -4.28
C GLY A 42 -2.80 11.35 -3.73
N GLU A 43 -1.90 11.13 -2.76
CA GLU A 43 -0.98 12.18 -2.30
C GLU A 43 0.06 12.48 -3.39
N GLN A 44 -0.09 13.65 -3.98
CA GLN A 44 0.75 14.17 -5.05
C GLN A 44 1.62 15.29 -4.51
N TYR A 45 2.92 15.19 -4.74
CA TYR A 45 3.92 16.13 -4.26
C TYR A 45 4.59 16.87 -5.42
N THR A 46 5.04 18.10 -5.18
CA THR A 46 5.75 18.89 -6.18
C THR A 46 7.26 18.77 -6.03
N LEU A 47 7.98 18.81 -7.16
CA LEU A 47 9.42 19.02 -7.21
C LEU A 47 9.70 20.38 -7.84
N THR A 48 10.11 21.35 -7.02
CA THR A 48 10.50 22.69 -7.46
C THR A 48 12.00 22.72 -7.73
N LEU A 49 12.39 23.06 -8.95
CA LEU A 49 13.79 23.23 -9.35
C LEU A 49 14.15 24.71 -9.42
N SER A 50 15.27 25.10 -8.82
CA SER A 50 15.72 26.49 -8.78
C SER A 50 17.22 26.59 -9.05
N GLY A 51 17.66 27.55 -9.86
CA GLY A 51 19.08 27.76 -10.16
C GLY A 51 19.31 28.53 -11.45
N LEU A 52 20.54 28.99 -11.65
CA LEU A 52 20.94 29.76 -12.84
C LEU A 52 21.39 28.82 -13.97
N GLY A 53 20.43 28.11 -14.57
CA GLY A 53 20.69 27.15 -15.62
C GLY A 53 19.41 26.51 -16.15
N THR A 54 19.58 25.45 -16.92
CA THR A 54 18.48 24.60 -17.39
C THR A 54 18.48 23.29 -16.63
N PHE A 55 17.28 22.78 -16.37
CA PHE A 55 17.06 21.51 -15.71
C PHE A 55 16.45 20.52 -16.69
N ALA A 56 16.85 19.27 -16.59
CA ALA A 56 16.08 18.14 -17.11
C ALA A 56 15.78 17.19 -15.96
N LYS A 57 14.56 16.63 -15.93
CA LYS A 57 14.12 15.71 -14.89
C LYS A 57 13.44 14.49 -15.51
N GLY A 58 13.71 13.31 -14.96
CA GLY A 58 13.15 12.04 -15.39
C GLY A 58 12.62 11.26 -14.20
N PRO A 59 11.31 10.94 -14.13
CA PRO A 59 10.25 11.31 -15.07
C PRO A 59 9.88 12.80 -15.01
N ASP A 60 9.40 13.37 -16.12
CA ASP A 60 8.96 14.77 -16.19
C ASP A 60 7.44 14.89 -15.96
N LYS A 61 7.05 15.07 -14.69
CA LYS A 61 5.64 15.20 -14.26
C LYS A 61 5.39 16.52 -13.53
N ALA A 62 4.14 17.00 -13.53
CA ALA A 62 3.74 18.18 -12.75
C ALA A 62 3.74 17.90 -11.24
N THR A 63 3.36 16.67 -10.88
CA THR A 63 3.37 16.14 -9.53
C THR A 63 3.87 14.71 -9.54
N TYR A 64 4.35 14.25 -8.39
CA TYR A 64 4.95 12.94 -8.19
C TYR A 64 4.29 12.22 -7.03
N SER A 65 4.21 10.90 -7.13
CA SER A 65 3.74 10.06 -6.02
C SER A 65 4.77 10.06 -4.89
N LYS A 66 4.32 9.84 -3.65
CA LYS A 66 5.23 9.58 -2.53
C LYS A 66 6.16 8.42 -2.87
N GLY A 67 7.44 8.56 -2.53
CA GLY A 67 8.47 7.58 -2.85
C GLY A 67 8.98 7.60 -4.27
N GLU A 68 8.41 8.37 -5.19
CA GLU A 68 8.85 8.35 -6.58
C GLU A 68 10.28 8.91 -6.72
N LEU A 69 11.14 8.22 -7.48
CA LEU A 69 12.47 8.72 -7.81
C LEU A 69 12.41 9.70 -8.96
N VAL A 70 13.11 10.82 -8.80
CA VAL A 70 13.35 11.75 -9.89
C VAL A 70 14.84 11.94 -10.06
N VAL A 71 15.35 11.60 -11.23
CA VAL A 71 16.70 11.94 -11.65
C VAL A 71 16.68 13.35 -12.21
N VAL A 72 17.50 14.24 -11.67
CA VAL A 72 17.62 15.62 -12.09
C VAL A 72 19.03 15.87 -12.59
N THR A 73 19.12 16.41 -13.81
CA THR A 73 20.36 16.92 -14.39
C THR A 73 20.27 18.42 -14.56
N PHE A 74 21.33 19.13 -14.17
CA PHE A 74 21.43 20.58 -14.30
C PHE A 74 22.55 20.97 -15.25
N THR A 75 22.24 21.87 -16.18
CA THR A 75 23.23 22.51 -17.04
C THR A 75 23.30 23.99 -16.65
N PRO A 76 24.42 24.47 -16.06
CA PRO A 76 24.58 25.88 -15.74
C PRO A 76 24.43 26.77 -16.99
N ASN A 77 23.91 27.99 -16.80
CA ASN A 77 23.92 28.99 -17.87
C ASN A 77 25.36 29.30 -18.32
N SER A 78 25.51 29.80 -19.55
CA SER A 78 26.80 30.31 -20.04
C SER A 78 27.40 31.29 -19.03
N GLY A 79 28.68 31.11 -18.68
CA GLY A 79 29.36 31.93 -17.69
C GLY A 79 29.06 31.55 -16.23
N GLN A 80 28.48 30.37 -15.95
CA GLN A 80 28.30 29.81 -14.62
C GLN A 80 28.96 28.43 -14.48
N VAL A 81 29.41 28.10 -13.28
CA VAL A 81 29.93 26.77 -12.91
C VAL A 81 29.07 26.20 -11.80
N PHE A 82 28.66 24.93 -11.95
CA PHE A 82 27.91 24.21 -10.92
C PHE A 82 28.78 24.00 -9.68
N GLN A 83 28.23 24.28 -8.51
CA GLN A 83 28.90 24.07 -7.22
C GLN A 83 28.37 22.83 -6.53
N LYS A 84 27.09 22.90 -6.14
CA LYS A 84 26.42 21.82 -5.42
C LYS A 84 24.91 21.99 -5.46
N TRP A 85 24.23 20.92 -5.14
CA TRP A 85 22.80 20.88 -4.87
C TRP A 85 22.50 21.21 -3.40
N THR A 86 21.40 21.91 -3.15
CA THR A 86 20.75 21.97 -1.83
C THR A 86 19.31 21.51 -1.95
N CYS A 87 18.81 20.81 -0.95
CA CYS A 87 17.48 20.22 -0.99
C CYS A 87 16.69 20.49 0.30
N THR A 88 15.42 20.87 0.15
CA THR A 88 14.50 21.15 1.27
C THR A 88 13.16 20.43 1.05
N PRO A 89 12.65 19.64 2.01
CA PRO A 89 13.27 19.28 3.29
C PRO A 89 14.57 18.46 3.11
N ALA A 90 15.41 18.36 4.14
CA ALA A 90 16.62 17.54 4.06
C ALA A 90 16.23 16.05 4.10
N SER A 91 16.04 15.40 2.95
CA SER A 91 15.78 13.94 2.90
C SER A 91 16.19 13.20 1.62
N HIS A 92 16.94 13.81 0.70
CA HIS A 92 16.77 13.42 -0.71
C HIS A 92 17.99 12.88 -1.45
N MET A 93 19.07 12.43 -0.80
CA MET A 93 20.37 12.09 -1.43
C MET A 93 21.04 13.24 -2.19
N ALA A 94 20.31 14.21 -2.70
CA ALA A 94 20.83 15.32 -3.49
C ALA A 94 21.46 16.44 -2.66
N SER A 95 21.19 16.56 -1.36
CA SER A 95 21.75 17.66 -0.57
C SER A 95 23.27 17.55 -0.50
N ASP A 96 23.97 18.65 -0.77
CA ASP A 96 25.43 18.74 -0.86
C ASP A 96 26.09 17.88 -1.95
N CYS A 97 25.31 17.32 -2.87
CA CYS A 97 25.83 16.63 -4.05
C CYS A 97 26.53 17.64 -4.99
N THR A 98 27.79 17.38 -5.33
CA THR A 98 28.62 18.21 -6.23
C THR A 98 28.61 17.72 -7.68
N ASN A 99 27.81 16.70 -8.01
CA ASN A 99 27.58 16.25 -9.38
C ASN A 99 26.38 17.00 -9.98
N PRO A 100 26.47 17.59 -11.18
CA PRO A 100 25.33 18.23 -11.85
C PRO A 100 24.18 17.25 -12.16
N ALA A 101 24.40 15.94 -12.07
CA ALA A 101 23.35 14.92 -12.07
C ALA A 101 23.17 14.33 -10.66
N THR A 102 21.93 14.30 -10.17
CA THR A 102 21.57 13.74 -8.86
C THR A 102 20.17 13.11 -8.89
N SER A 103 19.89 12.24 -7.93
CA SER A 103 18.56 11.65 -7.73
C SER A 103 17.90 12.19 -6.47
N VAL A 104 16.56 12.24 -6.48
CA VAL A 104 15.70 12.72 -5.37
C VAL A 104 14.52 11.77 -5.21
N PHE A 105 14.32 11.25 -3.99
CA PHE A 105 13.11 10.49 -3.62
C PHE A 105 12.02 11.46 -3.16
N ILE A 106 10.86 11.52 -3.80
CA ILE A 106 9.81 12.47 -3.42
C ILE A 106 9.05 11.99 -2.19
N THR A 107 9.34 12.54 -1.02
CA THR A 107 8.66 12.18 0.26
C THR A 107 7.69 13.26 0.73
N ALA A 108 7.84 14.48 0.22
CA ALA A 108 7.04 15.66 0.47
C ALA A 108 7.21 16.65 -0.70
N ASN A 109 6.56 17.81 -0.64
CA ASN A 109 6.89 18.92 -1.54
C ASN A 109 8.37 19.27 -1.37
N THR A 110 9.13 19.13 -2.46
CA THR A 110 10.59 19.16 -2.46
C THR A 110 11.08 20.34 -3.28
N THR A 111 12.02 21.10 -2.75
CA THR A 111 12.74 22.14 -3.49
C THR A 111 14.19 21.72 -3.64
N LEU A 112 14.63 21.53 -4.89
CA LEU A 112 16.01 21.22 -5.23
C LEU A 112 16.64 22.44 -5.91
N THR A 113 17.67 23.01 -5.29
CA THR A 113 18.34 24.21 -5.76
C THR A 113 19.76 23.89 -6.23
N ALA A 114 20.06 24.20 -7.49
CA ALA A 114 21.42 24.17 -8.03
C ALA A 114 22.13 25.48 -7.72
N LEU A 115 23.15 25.42 -6.87
CA LEU A 115 24.01 26.56 -6.60
C LEU A 115 25.09 26.65 -7.67
N THR A 116 25.29 27.85 -8.21
CA THR A 116 26.32 28.14 -9.20
C THR A 116 27.19 29.30 -8.76
N TRP A 117 28.39 29.36 -9.33
CA TRP A 117 29.25 30.54 -9.28
C TRP A 117 29.52 31.11 -10.66
N PRO A 118 29.81 32.43 -10.76
CA PRO A 118 30.36 33.00 -11.98
C PRO A 118 31.59 32.21 -12.45
N GLN A 119 31.56 31.80 -13.71
CA GLN A 119 32.68 31.13 -14.35
C GLN A 119 33.88 32.08 -14.46
N ASN A 120 33.64 33.33 -14.86
CA ASN A 120 34.70 34.32 -15.00
C ASN A 120 35.22 34.74 -13.62
N CYS A 121 36.51 34.56 -13.42
CA CYS A 121 37.25 34.96 -12.25
C CYS A 121 38.24 36.07 -12.63
N THR A 122 38.40 37.04 -11.75
CA THR A 122 39.34 38.16 -11.92
C THR A 122 40.36 38.12 -10.80
N VAL A 123 41.64 38.20 -11.16
CA VAL A 123 42.75 38.32 -10.21
C VAL A 123 43.29 39.74 -10.28
N HIS A 124 43.11 40.49 -9.20
CA HIS A 124 43.69 41.81 -9.03
C HIS A 124 45.03 41.65 -8.33
N VAL A 125 46.10 42.09 -8.99
CA VAL A 125 47.45 42.01 -8.46
C VAL A 125 48.01 43.42 -8.30
N ASP A 126 48.62 43.72 -7.16
CA ASP A 126 49.29 45.00 -6.92
C ASP A 126 50.67 44.83 -6.25
N TRP A 127 51.56 45.79 -6.49
CA TRP A 127 52.93 45.80 -5.96
C TRP A 127 53.53 47.21 -5.95
N ASP A 128 54.61 47.40 -5.19
CA ASP A 128 55.39 48.63 -5.31
C ASP A 128 56.22 48.61 -6.60
N LYS A 129 55.79 49.40 -7.59
CA LYS A 129 56.46 49.56 -8.89
C LYS A 129 57.92 50.01 -8.81
N ASN A 130 58.36 50.60 -7.69
CA ASN A 130 59.75 51.02 -7.51
C ASN A 130 60.66 49.86 -7.08
N LEU A 131 60.08 48.76 -6.61
CA LEU A 131 60.81 47.63 -6.01
C LEU A 131 60.86 46.40 -6.92
N GLY A 132 60.02 46.33 -7.95
CA GLY A 132 60.04 45.24 -8.92
C GLY A 132 58.92 45.33 -9.94
N LYS A 133 58.77 44.24 -10.69
CA LYS A 133 57.74 44.04 -11.72
C LYS A 133 57.00 42.73 -11.47
N VAL A 134 55.77 42.62 -11.96
CA VAL A 134 55.01 41.36 -11.96
C VAL A 134 54.59 41.03 -13.39
N ASN A 135 54.82 39.80 -13.84
CA ASN A 135 54.61 39.33 -15.21
C ASN A 135 55.22 40.28 -16.27
N GLY A 136 56.36 40.90 -15.94
CA GLY A 136 57.02 41.90 -16.78
C GLY A 136 56.41 43.31 -16.76
N ASP A 137 55.25 43.49 -16.12
CA ASP A 137 54.55 44.77 -15.99
C ASP A 137 55.21 45.67 -14.92
N ALA A 138 55.35 46.96 -15.21
CA ALA A 138 56.01 47.95 -14.36
C ALA A 138 55.07 49.04 -13.82
N SER A 139 53.75 48.90 -14.01
CA SER A 139 52.76 49.90 -13.63
C SER A 139 52.47 49.94 -12.12
N GLY A 140 52.68 48.84 -11.41
CA GLY A 140 52.37 48.67 -9.99
C GLY A 140 51.04 47.97 -9.71
N SER A 141 50.26 47.65 -10.74
CA SER A 141 49.10 46.78 -10.62
C SER A 141 48.74 46.17 -11.96
N LEU A 142 48.22 44.94 -11.95
CA LEU A 142 47.67 44.30 -13.14
C LEU A 142 46.40 43.55 -12.78
N THR A 143 45.57 43.30 -13.79
CA THR A 143 44.36 42.48 -13.66
C THR A 143 44.45 41.33 -14.65
N LEU A 144 44.33 40.10 -14.15
CA LEU A 144 44.23 38.89 -14.97
C LEU A 144 42.80 38.37 -14.92
N THR A 145 42.40 37.69 -15.97
CA THR A 145 41.11 36.99 -16.03
C THR A 145 41.36 35.52 -16.31
N GLY A 146 40.53 34.66 -15.73
CA GLY A 146 40.50 33.24 -15.99
C GLY A 146 39.13 32.68 -15.66
N ASN A 147 38.96 31.37 -15.77
CA ASN A 147 37.76 30.68 -15.35
C ASN A 147 37.94 30.06 -13.97
N TYR A 148 36.82 29.80 -13.29
CA TYR A 148 36.80 29.03 -12.06
C TYR A 148 37.46 27.66 -12.27
N GLY A 149 38.40 27.31 -11.40
CA GLY A 149 39.21 26.10 -11.48
C GLY A 149 40.46 26.23 -12.35
N ASP A 150 40.61 27.30 -13.14
CA ASP A 150 41.85 27.57 -13.87
C ASP A 150 42.99 27.86 -12.89
N THR A 151 44.20 27.51 -13.31
CA THR A 151 45.43 27.87 -12.60
C THR A 151 46.06 29.08 -13.27
N VAL A 152 46.33 30.13 -12.49
CA VAL A 152 46.99 31.36 -12.95
C VAL A 152 48.42 31.40 -12.40
N GLY A 153 49.39 31.50 -13.30
CA GLY A 153 50.79 31.73 -12.96
C GLY A 153 51.10 33.21 -12.75
N LEU A 154 51.85 33.51 -11.69
CA LEU A 154 52.34 34.83 -11.36
C LEU A 154 53.87 34.77 -11.18
N THR A 155 54.58 35.64 -11.90
CA THR A 155 56.04 35.77 -11.87
C THR A 155 56.42 37.18 -11.42
N ALA A 156 57.04 37.30 -10.27
CA ALA A 156 57.66 38.52 -9.81
C ALA A 156 59.10 38.63 -10.33
N LEU A 157 59.51 39.85 -10.64
CA LEU A 157 60.87 40.22 -11.03
C LEU A 157 61.35 41.30 -10.05
N PRO A 158 61.80 40.92 -8.84
CA PRO A 158 62.30 41.87 -7.85
C PRO A 158 63.61 42.53 -8.31
N ASN A 159 63.87 43.76 -7.84
CA ASN A 159 65.19 44.38 -8.02
C ASN A 159 66.28 43.63 -7.22
N SER A 160 67.55 43.92 -7.51
CA SER A 160 68.68 43.30 -6.79
C SER A 160 68.54 43.45 -5.27
N ASN A 161 68.81 42.37 -4.53
CA ASN A 161 68.71 42.28 -3.07
C ASN A 161 67.29 42.43 -2.49
N ILE A 162 66.27 42.08 -3.28
CA ILE A 162 64.87 42.03 -2.83
C ILE A 162 64.33 40.61 -3.05
N TYR A 163 63.48 40.13 -2.15
CA TYR A 163 62.71 38.89 -2.33
C TYR A 163 61.22 39.19 -2.48
N THR A 164 60.47 38.23 -3.01
CA THR A 164 59.01 38.32 -3.17
C THR A 164 58.25 37.45 -2.18
N GLU A 165 57.25 38.05 -1.55
CA GLU A 165 56.17 37.39 -0.84
C GLU A 165 54.83 37.71 -1.53
N TRP A 166 54.04 36.69 -1.83
CA TRP A 166 52.68 36.83 -2.30
C TRP A 166 51.73 36.70 -1.12
N THR A 167 50.84 37.66 -0.94
CA THR A 167 49.81 37.62 0.10
C THR A 167 48.46 37.98 -0.48
N GLY A 168 47.40 37.29 -0.04
CA GLY A 168 46.05 37.77 -0.27
C GLY A 168 45.80 39.13 0.40
N HIS A 169 44.77 39.83 -0.01
CA HIS A 169 44.20 40.95 0.76
C HIS A 169 42.71 41.11 0.46
N LEU A 170 42.02 42.00 1.17
CA LEU A 170 40.62 42.32 0.88
C LEU A 170 40.52 43.41 -0.21
N SER A 171 39.35 43.53 -0.82
CA SER A 171 39.09 44.48 -1.92
C SER A 171 39.27 45.95 -1.53
N ASP A 172 39.16 46.27 -0.23
CA ASP A 172 39.41 47.60 0.32
C ASP A 172 40.90 47.91 0.55
N GLY A 173 41.79 46.98 0.16
CA GLY A 173 43.24 47.10 0.34
C GLY A 173 43.72 46.85 1.76
N SER A 174 42.81 46.50 2.69
CA SER A 174 43.21 46.11 4.03
C SER A 174 43.99 44.79 4.01
N MET A 175 45.15 44.81 4.66
CA MET A 175 46.02 43.65 4.83
C MET A 175 45.40 42.73 5.89
N GLY A 176 44.37 41.98 5.48
CA GLY A 176 43.74 40.88 6.24
C GLY A 176 43.93 39.52 5.58
N GLY A 177 44.98 39.41 4.75
CA GLY A 177 45.18 38.38 3.74
C GLY A 177 45.32 36.94 4.21
N PRO A 178 44.56 35.99 3.64
CA PRO A 178 44.81 34.57 3.82
C PRO A 178 46.00 34.11 2.97
N GLY A 179 46.82 33.20 3.50
CA GLY A 179 47.82 32.41 2.79
C GLY A 179 48.96 33.18 2.09
N GLN A 180 50.16 33.09 2.66
CA GLN A 180 51.39 33.65 2.12
C GLN A 180 52.22 32.60 1.36
N ARG A 181 52.87 33.05 0.28
CA ARG A 181 53.82 32.27 -0.51
C ARG A 181 55.10 33.04 -0.76
N TYR A 182 56.23 32.42 -0.49
CA TYR A 182 57.55 32.98 -0.78
C TYR A 182 58.06 32.39 -2.09
N GLY A 183 58.54 33.25 -2.98
CA GLY A 183 59.12 32.85 -4.25
C GLY A 183 58.69 33.75 -5.39
N ASP A 184 59.57 33.84 -6.38
CA ASP A 184 59.34 34.68 -7.55
C ASP A 184 58.23 34.11 -8.44
N ASN A 185 58.00 32.80 -8.43
CA ASN A 185 56.97 32.15 -9.24
C ASN A 185 55.96 31.41 -8.35
N VAL A 186 54.68 31.73 -8.52
CA VAL A 186 53.57 31.04 -7.85
C VAL A 186 52.44 30.76 -8.83
N GLU A 187 51.66 29.75 -8.50
CA GLU A 187 50.46 29.34 -9.22
C GLU A 187 49.27 29.37 -8.26
N LEU A 188 48.18 29.96 -8.73
CA LEU A 188 46.97 30.15 -7.96
C LEU A 188 45.79 29.51 -8.69
N THR A 189 45.07 28.61 -8.03
CA THR A 189 43.81 28.08 -8.55
C THR A 189 42.67 29.05 -8.26
N LEU A 190 41.90 29.41 -9.29
CA LEU A 190 40.81 30.38 -9.16
C LEU A 190 39.58 29.72 -8.54
N LEU A 191 39.36 29.97 -7.26
CA LEU A 191 38.24 29.41 -6.50
C LEU A 191 37.19 30.45 -6.10
N GLN A 192 37.34 31.71 -6.54
CA GLN A 192 36.44 32.81 -6.21
C GLN A 192 36.35 33.80 -7.38
N PRO A 193 35.21 34.50 -7.58
CA PRO A 193 35.03 35.43 -8.69
C PRO A 193 36.03 36.60 -8.70
N HIS A 194 36.44 37.05 -7.52
CA HIS A 194 37.46 38.08 -7.36
C HIS A 194 38.49 37.61 -6.36
N VAL A 195 39.75 37.58 -6.79
CA VAL A 195 40.90 37.30 -5.94
C VAL A 195 41.82 38.51 -5.95
N TYR A 196 42.26 38.92 -4.76
CA TYR A 196 43.09 40.10 -4.56
C TYR A 196 44.41 39.65 -3.94
N ILE A 197 45.52 39.92 -4.64
CA ILE A 197 46.86 39.46 -4.26
C ILE A 197 47.84 40.60 -4.37
N ARG A 198 48.69 40.76 -3.36
CA ARG A 198 49.81 41.69 -3.37
C ARG A 198 51.11 40.92 -3.51
N ALA A 199 51.98 41.38 -4.42
CA ALA A 199 53.39 41.02 -4.41
C ALA A 199 54.15 42.01 -3.50
N CYS A 200 54.48 41.57 -2.30
CA CYS A 200 55.29 42.30 -1.34
C CYS A 200 56.77 42.11 -1.69
N PHE A 201 57.46 43.21 -1.98
CA PHE A 201 58.90 43.26 -2.23
C PHE A 201 59.60 43.80 -1.00
N ALA A 202 60.49 43.00 -0.39
CA ALA A 202 61.24 43.41 0.81
C ALA A 202 62.75 43.18 0.65
N GLN A 203 63.56 44.03 1.30
CA GLN A 203 65.02 44.01 1.20
C GLN A 203 65.63 42.87 2.01
N ILE A 204 66.57 42.15 1.39
CA ILE A 204 67.48 41.23 2.09
C ILE A 204 68.39 42.10 2.98
N PRO A 205 68.48 41.88 4.31
CA PRO A 205 68.39 40.60 5.02
C PRO A 205 67.20 40.46 5.97
N ASP A 206 66.09 41.16 5.72
CA ASP A 206 64.80 40.91 6.38
C ASP A 206 64.00 39.94 5.46
N PRO A 207 63.37 38.84 5.92
CA PRO A 207 63.19 38.46 7.31
C PRO A 207 64.55 38.11 7.93
N PRO A 208 64.73 38.29 9.25
CA PRO A 208 65.87 37.72 9.95
C PRO A 208 66.03 36.25 9.54
N THR A 209 67.15 35.64 9.85
CA THR A 209 67.30 34.19 9.78
C THR A 209 66.73 33.49 11.04
N PRO A 210 65.41 33.43 11.34
CA PRO A 210 64.84 32.17 11.81
C PRO A 210 64.93 31.17 10.67
N PRO A 211 65.09 29.88 10.97
CA PRO A 211 65.02 28.86 9.95
C PRO A 211 63.65 28.95 9.25
N ILE A 212 63.67 29.15 7.93
CA ILE A 212 62.53 28.87 7.06
C ILE A 212 62.05 27.47 7.46
N ARG A 213 60.80 27.38 7.92
CA ARG A 213 60.15 26.10 8.19
C ARG A 213 59.40 25.66 6.97
N GLU A 214 59.35 24.37 6.76
CA GLU A 214 58.51 23.76 5.74
C GLU A 214 57.44 22.88 6.39
N ILE A 215 56.21 23.02 5.91
CA ILE A 215 55.19 22.00 6.11
C ILE A 215 55.00 21.22 4.83
N THR A 216 54.76 19.92 4.97
CA THR A 216 54.24 19.05 3.90
C THR A 216 52.91 18.48 4.37
N VAL A 217 51.93 18.42 3.48
CA VAL A 217 50.67 17.70 3.69
C VAL A 217 50.66 16.52 2.72
N ALA A 218 50.52 15.33 3.27
CA ALA A 218 50.35 14.08 2.54
C ALA A 218 48.93 13.56 2.70
N LEU A 219 48.45 12.79 1.73
CA LEU A 219 47.15 12.10 1.81
C LEU A 219 47.38 10.62 2.07
N GLU A 220 46.51 10.02 2.89
CA GLU A 220 46.40 8.56 3.03
C GLU A 220 44.93 8.13 2.95
N GLY A 221 44.69 6.89 2.51
CA GLY A 221 43.35 6.29 2.47
C GLY A 221 42.39 6.83 1.39
N GLY A 222 42.80 7.84 0.61
CA GLY A 222 41.99 8.40 -0.46
C GLY A 222 42.69 9.48 -1.29
N SER A 223 41.93 10.22 -2.08
CA SER A 223 42.40 11.30 -2.94
C SER A 223 41.67 12.61 -2.68
N GLY A 224 42.32 13.73 -2.99
CA GLY A 224 41.78 15.07 -2.82
C GLY A 224 42.78 16.15 -3.21
N LYS A 225 42.32 17.40 -3.16
CA LYS A 225 43.13 18.59 -3.44
C LYS A 225 43.68 19.18 -2.15
N ILE A 226 44.99 19.42 -2.14
CA ILE A 226 45.71 19.98 -0.99
C ILE A 226 45.93 21.48 -1.21
N TYR A 227 45.62 22.28 -0.20
CA TYR A 227 45.91 23.70 -0.17
C TYR A 227 46.76 24.00 1.05
N THR A 228 47.90 24.66 0.86
CA THR A 228 48.84 25.01 1.93
C THR A 228 49.30 26.45 1.77
N ALA A 229 49.63 27.12 2.87
CA ALA A 229 50.26 28.44 2.83
C ALA A 229 50.91 28.79 4.19
N ALA A 230 51.85 29.74 4.19
CA ALA A 230 52.28 30.39 5.42
C ALA A 230 51.20 31.35 5.93
N ASN A 231 51.15 31.61 7.24
CA ASN A 231 50.11 32.42 7.87
C ASN A 231 50.65 33.29 9.00
N PHE A 232 50.92 34.57 8.73
CA PHE A 232 51.39 35.51 9.75
C PHE A 232 50.25 36.24 10.50
N SER A 233 49.05 36.29 9.93
CA SER A 233 47.92 37.13 10.37
C SER A 233 46.83 36.38 11.17
N GLY A 234 46.90 35.05 11.27
CA GLY A 234 45.91 34.22 11.96
C GLY A 234 44.59 34.07 11.20
N CYS A 235 44.63 34.19 9.87
CA CYS A 235 43.48 34.05 8.98
C CYS A 235 43.23 32.57 8.60
N PHE A 236 41.97 32.18 8.38
CA PHE A 236 41.52 30.79 8.15
C PHE A 236 41.37 30.38 6.67
N SER A 237 42.18 30.91 5.75
CA SER A 237 42.19 30.42 4.36
C SER A 237 43.59 30.29 3.77
N ALA A 238 43.85 29.19 3.08
CA ALA A 238 45.06 28.98 2.26
C ALA A 238 44.89 29.54 0.82
N LEU A 239 43.82 30.32 0.57
CA LEU A 239 43.42 30.76 -0.77
C LEU A 239 43.34 29.58 -1.76
N GLY A 240 43.64 29.85 -3.03
CA GLY A 240 43.80 28.86 -4.10
C GLY A 240 45.23 28.33 -4.23
N TRP A 241 46.06 28.40 -3.18
CA TRP A 241 47.43 27.88 -3.20
C TRP A 241 47.43 26.34 -3.15
N GLN A 242 47.17 25.71 -4.29
CA GLN A 242 47.01 24.26 -4.41
C GLN A 242 48.36 23.53 -4.47
N TYR A 243 49.10 23.55 -3.36
CA TYR A 243 50.35 22.83 -3.20
C TYR A 243 50.31 21.89 -1.99
N SER A 244 51.11 20.84 -2.05
CA SER A 244 51.34 19.94 -0.92
C SER A 244 52.29 20.52 0.14
N THR A 245 53.11 21.52 -0.20
CA THR A 245 54.10 22.11 0.72
C THR A 245 53.96 23.61 0.85
N ALA A 246 54.36 24.18 1.99
CA ALA A 246 54.49 25.61 2.19
C ALA A 246 55.69 25.93 3.08
N THR A 247 56.41 27.00 2.75
CA THR A 247 57.55 27.51 3.51
C THR A 247 57.24 28.86 4.16
N GLY A 248 57.76 29.14 5.36
CA GLY A 248 57.48 30.39 6.06
C GLY A 248 58.10 30.48 7.45
N LEU A 249 57.67 31.48 8.23
CA LEU A 249 58.26 31.84 9.54
C LEU A 249 57.74 31.00 10.73
N GLY A 250 57.18 29.81 10.47
CA GLY A 250 56.78 28.89 11.53
C GLY A 250 55.30 28.88 11.91
N ARG A 251 54.41 29.61 11.20
CA ARG A 251 52.96 29.44 11.30
C ARG A 251 52.36 29.21 9.92
N PHE A 252 51.49 28.22 9.80
CA PHE A 252 50.99 27.72 8.53
C PHE A 252 49.51 27.41 8.59
N ILE A 253 48.87 27.52 7.44
CA ILE A 253 47.51 27.06 7.21
C ILE A 253 47.49 25.99 6.13
N HIS A 254 46.69 24.94 6.34
CA HIS A 254 46.42 23.95 5.30
C HIS A 254 45.01 23.38 5.38
N ARG A 255 44.49 22.96 4.22
CA ARG A 255 43.19 22.33 4.05
C ARG A 255 43.26 21.28 2.96
N VAL A 256 42.59 20.16 3.15
CA VAL A 256 42.34 19.14 2.13
C VAL A 256 40.86 19.20 1.76
N VAL A 257 40.59 19.25 0.46
CA VAL A 257 39.25 19.08 -0.10
C VAL A 257 39.21 17.68 -0.71
N PRO A 258 38.53 16.70 -0.08
CA PRO A 258 38.39 15.35 -0.62
C PRO A 258 37.80 15.35 -2.03
N ASP A 259 38.23 14.39 -2.85
CA ASP A 259 37.52 14.11 -4.10
C ASP A 259 36.13 13.50 -3.78
N GLN A 260 35.23 13.58 -4.75
CA GLN A 260 33.87 13.06 -4.59
C GLN A 260 33.89 11.58 -4.17
N GLY A 261 33.11 11.23 -3.14
CA GLY A 261 33.07 9.88 -2.59
C GLY A 261 34.05 9.62 -1.44
N TYR A 262 34.92 10.57 -1.10
CA TYR A 262 35.82 10.49 0.05
C TYR A 262 35.45 11.51 1.14
N PHE A 263 35.80 11.18 2.38
CA PHE A 263 35.67 12.06 3.54
C PHE A 263 37.03 12.26 4.20
N LEU A 264 37.31 13.50 4.62
CA LEU A 264 38.45 13.81 5.49
C LEU A 264 38.07 13.47 6.94
N LEU A 265 38.80 12.55 7.57
CA LEU A 265 38.61 12.21 8.98
C LEU A 265 39.36 13.17 9.91
N GLY A 266 40.45 13.73 9.41
CA GLY A 266 41.31 14.65 10.14
C GLY A 266 42.75 14.53 9.69
N TYR A 267 43.64 15.06 10.51
CA TYR A 267 45.08 15.06 10.29
C TYR A 267 45.80 14.47 11.50
N HIS A 268 46.92 13.81 11.25
CA HIS A 268 47.88 13.45 12.28
C HIS A 268 49.31 13.81 11.87
N TRP A 269 50.15 14.16 12.85
CA TRP A 269 51.56 14.49 12.64
C TRP A 269 52.37 14.23 13.90
N THR A 270 53.71 14.17 13.77
CA THR A 270 54.60 14.02 14.93
C THR A 270 55.26 15.34 15.29
N GLN A 271 55.16 15.76 16.55
CA GLN A 271 55.82 16.95 17.09
C GLN A 271 56.37 16.64 18.48
N GLY A 272 57.64 16.97 18.73
CA GLY A 272 58.26 16.72 20.05
C GLY A 272 58.29 15.25 20.48
N GLY A 273 58.31 14.31 19.52
CA GLY A 273 58.27 12.87 19.78
C GLY A 273 56.87 12.30 20.10
N GLN A 274 55.82 13.12 20.02
CA GLN A 274 54.43 12.69 20.21
C GLN A 274 53.64 12.83 18.91
N THR A 275 52.73 11.89 18.63
CA THR A 275 51.76 12.01 17.55
C THR A 275 50.58 12.85 18.01
N LEU A 276 50.26 13.90 17.28
CA LEU A 276 49.13 14.79 17.50
C LEU A 276 48.05 14.55 16.46
N TYR A 277 46.81 14.80 16.83
CA TYR A 277 45.62 14.63 15.99
C TYR A 277 44.76 15.90 15.98
N CYS A 278 44.05 16.15 14.88
CA CYS A 278 43.07 17.22 14.74
C CYS A 278 42.01 16.83 13.70
N THR A 279 40.72 17.02 13.98
CA THR A 279 39.63 16.69 13.03
C THR A 279 39.04 17.91 12.33
N GLN A 280 39.65 19.09 12.48
CA GLN A 280 39.21 20.25 11.72
C GLN A 280 39.51 20.05 10.23
N GLU A 281 38.64 20.54 9.35
CA GLU A 281 38.86 20.48 7.90
C GLU A 281 40.07 21.32 7.45
N SER A 282 40.34 22.40 8.18
CA SER A 282 41.49 23.29 7.98
C SER A 282 42.27 23.43 9.28
N ILE A 283 43.60 23.42 9.21
CA ILE A 283 44.48 23.59 10.36
C ILE A 283 45.26 24.88 10.18
N ASP A 284 45.19 25.76 11.18
CA ASP A 284 46.11 26.88 11.38
C ASP A 284 46.96 26.60 12.62
N ASN A 285 48.25 26.36 12.44
CA ASN A 285 49.13 25.98 13.54
C ASN A 285 50.55 26.53 13.40
N SER A 286 51.21 26.72 14.53
CA SER A 286 52.63 27.05 14.60
C SER A 286 53.48 25.79 14.73
N VAL A 287 54.55 25.70 13.95
CA VAL A 287 55.51 24.60 13.96
C VAL A 287 56.90 25.11 14.33
N THR A 288 57.61 24.34 15.14
CA THR A 288 58.95 24.68 15.63
C THR A 288 60.06 24.00 14.83
N SER A 289 59.72 23.06 13.94
CA SER A 289 60.57 22.34 13.00
C SER A 289 59.78 22.02 11.74
N ASP A 290 60.46 21.55 10.69
CA ASP A 290 59.78 21.05 9.50
C ASP A 290 58.85 19.90 9.91
N THR A 291 57.63 19.90 9.36
CA THR A 291 56.55 19.05 9.84
C THR A 291 55.76 18.47 8.67
N THR A 292 55.56 17.16 8.68
CA THR A 292 54.65 16.50 7.73
C THR A 292 53.32 16.20 8.44
N TYR A 293 52.24 16.76 7.91
CA TYR A 293 50.87 16.43 8.28
C TYR A 293 50.35 15.34 7.33
N THR A 294 49.73 14.31 7.89
CA THR A 294 49.05 13.29 7.11
C THR A 294 47.56 13.49 7.26
N ALA A 295 46.88 13.82 6.16
CA ALA A 295 45.44 13.90 6.10
C ALA A 295 44.87 12.50 5.84
N THR A 296 44.08 11.99 6.79
CA THR A 296 43.46 10.67 6.69
C THR A 296 42.12 10.80 5.99
N LEU A 297 41.97 10.16 4.84
CA LEU A 297 40.72 10.08 4.11
C LEU A 297 40.13 8.66 4.16
N THR A 298 38.81 8.57 4.04
CA THR A 298 38.12 7.29 3.88
C THR A 298 37.13 7.36 2.74
N GLN A 299 36.96 6.26 2.01
CA GLN A 299 35.88 6.09 1.05
C GLN A 299 34.53 6.09 1.80
N GLY A 300 33.53 6.73 1.21
CA GLY A 300 32.16 6.76 1.72
C GLY A 300 31.42 5.43 1.53
N ALA A 301 30.37 5.21 2.32
CA ALA A 301 29.43 4.12 2.16
C ALA A 301 28.05 4.61 1.68
N SER A 302 27.28 3.77 0.99
CA SER A 302 25.94 4.09 0.48
C SER A 302 24.90 3.07 0.93
N ILE A 303 23.62 3.47 0.91
CA ILE A 303 22.48 2.56 1.07
C ILE A 303 21.83 2.34 -0.30
N ASN A 304 21.51 1.10 -0.62
CA ASN A 304 20.58 0.71 -1.67
C ASN A 304 19.31 0.16 -1.02
N VAL A 305 18.14 0.61 -1.50
CA VAL A 305 16.83 0.15 -0.99
C VAL A 305 16.05 -0.47 -2.13
N GLU A 306 15.61 -1.70 -1.90
CA GLU A 306 14.78 -2.52 -2.77
C GLU A 306 13.38 -2.65 -2.17
N VAL A 307 12.39 -2.84 -3.04
CA VAL A 307 11.01 -3.07 -2.65
C VAL A 307 10.51 -4.31 -3.39
N GLU A 308 9.95 -5.25 -2.63
CA GLU A 308 9.19 -6.38 -3.16
C GLU A 308 7.71 -6.19 -2.81
N GLY A 309 6.81 -6.41 -3.77
CA GLY A 309 5.41 -6.01 -3.63
C GLY A 309 5.19 -4.52 -3.88
N GLN A 310 4.15 -3.93 -3.27
CA GLN A 310 3.85 -2.51 -3.46
C GLN A 310 3.87 -1.72 -2.14
N GLY A 311 4.77 -0.76 -2.08
CA GLY A 311 4.94 0.15 -0.97
C GLY A 311 6.11 1.10 -1.21
N VAL A 312 6.38 1.95 -0.22
CA VAL A 312 7.43 2.97 -0.27
C VAL A 312 8.26 2.91 1.00
N VAL A 313 9.57 3.11 0.86
CA VAL A 313 10.46 3.32 2.01
C VAL A 313 10.85 4.80 2.06
N THR A 314 10.70 5.43 3.22
CA THR A 314 11.11 6.82 3.43
C THR A 314 12.08 6.97 4.60
N SER A 315 12.96 7.97 4.53
CA SER A 315 13.81 8.40 5.63
C SER A 315 14.21 9.86 5.43
N ASN A 316 14.22 10.65 6.50
CA ASN A 316 14.82 11.99 6.50
C ASN A 316 16.35 11.96 6.70
N GLN A 317 16.94 10.77 6.87
CA GLN A 317 18.37 10.56 7.10
C GLN A 317 19.08 10.02 5.85
N PHE A 318 18.40 9.94 4.70
CA PHE A 318 19.01 9.56 3.44
C PHE A 318 19.94 10.66 2.91
N THR A 319 21.20 10.28 2.69
CA THR A 319 22.23 11.08 2.02
C THR A 319 22.88 10.26 0.90
N LEU A 320 23.58 10.91 -0.03
CA LEU A 320 24.27 10.24 -1.15
C LEU A 320 25.31 9.24 -0.65
N ILE A 321 26.10 9.66 0.34
CA ILE A 321 27.21 8.91 0.92
C ILE A 321 27.32 9.25 2.41
N TYR A 322 27.70 8.25 3.19
CA TYR A 322 27.94 8.33 4.63
C TYR A 322 29.44 8.22 4.90
N ASN A 323 29.97 9.00 5.84
CA ASN A 323 31.33 8.79 6.34
C ASN A 323 31.34 7.52 7.22
N PRO A 324 31.91 6.39 6.80
CA PRO A 324 31.77 5.16 7.56
C PRO A 324 32.68 5.10 8.81
N LEU A 325 33.58 6.07 9.01
CA LEU A 325 34.46 6.13 10.19
C LEU A 325 34.30 7.47 10.92
N PRO A 326 33.10 7.81 11.43
CA PRO A 326 32.89 9.07 12.12
C PRO A 326 33.68 9.11 13.44
N LEU A 327 34.43 10.19 13.66
CA LEU A 327 35.26 10.38 14.86
C LEU A 327 34.75 11.57 15.70
N THR A 328 35.03 11.55 17.00
CA THR A 328 34.72 12.68 17.89
C THR A 328 35.48 13.92 17.46
N TRP A 329 34.84 15.09 17.56
CA TRP A 329 35.47 16.36 17.22
C TRP A 329 36.70 16.66 18.10
N ALA A 330 37.85 16.89 17.45
CA ALA A 330 39.08 17.40 18.06
C ALA A 330 39.47 18.71 17.37
N GLY A 331 38.95 19.82 17.91
CA GLY A 331 39.16 21.16 17.35
C GLY A 331 40.55 21.77 17.62
N THR A 332 41.37 21.16 18.46
CA THR A 332 42.76 21.61 18.69
C THR A 332 43.69 20.40 18.66
N PRO A 333 44.97 20.59 18.31
CA PRO A 333 45.96 19.52 18.36
C PRO A 333 45.94 18.79 19.70
N THR A 334 45.75 17.47 19.67
CA THR A 334 45.66 16.62 20.87
C THR A 334 46.55 15.38 20.72
N PRO A 335 47.24 14.92 21.78
CA PRO A 335 47.99 13.66 21.74
C PRO A 335 47.06 12.43 21.81
N ASN A 336 45.80 12.63 22.19
CA ASN A 336 44.81 11.57 22.25
C ASN A 336 44.15 11.40 20.88
N MET A 337 44.17 10.16 20.36
CA MET A 337 43.44 9.81 19.15
C MET A 337 41.94 10.14 19.33
N PRO A 338 41.30 10.83 18.37
CA PRO A 338 39.86 11.02 18.35
C PRO A 338 39.13 9.68 18.44
N GLN A 339 38.10 9.62 19.29
CA GLN A 339 37.41 8.38 19.57
C GLN A 339 36.36 8.06 18.50
N PRO A 340 36.09 6.77 18.23
CA PRO A 340 34.97 6.33 17.41
C PRO A 340 33.63 6.89 17.88
N VAL A 341 32.80 7.38 16.96
CA VAL A 341 31.38 7.67 17.23
C VAL A 341 30.59 6.41 16.89
N ILE A 342 30.48 5.50 17.86
CA ILE A 342 29.85 4.17 17.69
C ILE A 342 28.45 4.28 17.09
N ASN A 343 27.64 5.24 17.53
CA ASN A 343 26.27 5.47 17.03
C ASN A 343 26.20 6.55 15.94
N GLY A 344 27.28 6.73 15.17
CA GLY A 344 27.33 7.68 14.07
C GLY A 344 26.48 7.24 12.87
N ASN A 345 25.96 8.21 12.13
CA ASN A 345 25.13 7.99 10.93
C ASN A 345 23.93 7.03 11.14
N PRO A 346 23.05 7.28 12.13
CA PRO A 346 21.81 6.52 12.22
C PRO A 346 20.91 6.83 11.03
N VAL A 347 20.33 5.80 10.42
CA VAL A 347 19.34 5.91 9.34
C VAL A 347 18.13 5.05 9.70
N THR A 348 17.01 5.70 9.91
CA THR A 348 15.71 5.06 10.18
C THR A 348 14.93 4.99 8.90
N MET A 349 14.76 3.80 8.35
CA MET A 349 13.95 3.53 7.18
C MET A 349 12.54 3.12 7.61
N THR A 350 11.55 3.84 7.11
CA THR A 350 10.13 3.64 7.44
C THR A 350 9.41 3.06 6.23
N PRO A 351 8.86 1.83 6.33
CA PRO A 351 8.03 1.27 5.27
C PRO A 351 6.62 1.87 5.31
N SER A 352 6.04 2.12 4.15
CA SER A 352 4.70 2.65 3.96
C SER A 352 4.01 1.81 2.88
N PRO A 353 3.14 0.85 3.26
CA PRO A 353 2.46 0.00 2.29
C PRO A 353 1.54 0.79 1.35
N CYS A 354 1.35 0.27 0.14
CA CYS A 354 0.25 0.70 -0.71
C CYS A 354 -1.11 0.35 -0.11
N PRO A 355 -2.18 1.08 -0.48
CA PRO A 355 -3.54 0.55 -0.38
C PRO A 355 -3.63 -0.88 -0.97
N GLY A 356 -4.17 -1.83 -0.20
CA GLY A 356 -4.25 -3.25 -0.55
C GLY A 356 -3.06 -4.12 -0.14
N TRP A 357 -1.98 -3.51 0.37
CA TRP A 357 -0.75 -4.19 0.77
C TRP A 357 -0.43 -3.94 2.25
N ALA A 358 0.25 -4.90 2.87
CA ALA A 358 0.80 -4.80 4.22
C ALA A 358 2.31 -4.94 4.16
N PHE A 359 3.01 -4.25 5.06
CA PHE A 359 4.43 -4.48 5.27
C PHE A 359 4.62 -5.81 6.00
N ASP A 360 5.41 -6.71 5.41
CA ASP A 360 5.62 -8.05 5.93
C ASP A 360 6.89 -8.13 6.77
N HIS A 361 8.05 -7.85 6.16
CA HIS A 361 9.34 -7.84 6.85
C HIS A 361 10.43 -7.08 6.06
N TRP A 362 11.58 -6.91 6.71
CA TRP A 362 12.80 -6.39 6.08
C TRP A 362 13.75 -7.55 5.79
N GLU A 363 14.34 -7.57 4.61
CA GLU A 363 15.56 -8.32 4.35
C GLU A 363 16.72 -7.34 4.21
N TYR A 364 17.94 -7.77 4.52
CA TYR A 364 19.12 -6.95 4.25
C TYR A 364 20.33 -7.79 3.85
N ASN A 365 21.19 -7.20 3.03
CA ASN A 365 22.47 -7.77 2.63
C ASN A 365 23.59 -6.77 2.90
N ASN A 366 24.57 -7.26 3.65
CA ASN A 366 25.72 -6.52 4.11
C ASN A 366 27.02 -7.25 3.76
N GLY A 367 27.21 -7.49 2.45
CA GLY A 367 28.42 -8.12 1.89
C GLY A 367 28.37 -9.65 1.80
N GLY A 368 27.18 -10.25 1.93
CA GLY A 368 26.95 -11.69 1.95
C GLY A 368 25.65 -12.08 1.24
N GLU A 369 24.89 -13.00 1.82
CA GLU A 369 23.52 -13.31 1.38
C GLU A 369 22.51 -12.38 2.07
N TYR A 370 21.29 -12.31 1.52
CA TYR A 370 20.20 -11.60 2.19
C TYR A 370 19.80 -12.37 3.45
N VAL A 371 19.65 -11.64 4.55
CA VAL A 371 19.15 -12.17 5.81
C VAL A 371 17.81 -11.52 6.09
N GLU A 372 16.80 -12.34 6.32
CA GLU A 372 15.52 -11.88 6.83
C GLU A 372 15.73 -11.34 8.24
N ARG A 373 15.28 -10.12 8.47
CA ARG A 373 15.14 -9.58 9.81
C ARG A 373 13.75 -9.95 10.27
N PRO A 374 13.57 -10.83 11.27
CA PRO A 374 12.26 -11.17 11.77
C PRO A 374 11.55 -9.88 12.16
N ASN A 375 10.45 -9.56 11.47
CA ASN A 375 9.67 -8.37 11.77
C ASN A 375 9.22 -8.46 13.24
N PRO A 376 9.32 -7.37 14.00
CA PRO A 376 9.26 -7.47 15.43
C PRO A 376 7.80 -7.69 15.83
N ALA A 377 7.60 -8.55 16.82
CA ALA A 377 6.31 -8.99 17.33
C ALA A 377 5.25 -7.87 17.41
N PRO A 378 3.93 -8.20 17.37
CA PRO A 378 2.85 -7.21 17.37
C PRO A 378 3.08 -6.08 18.40
N GLY A 379 3.26 -4.85 17.91
CA GLY A 379 3.50 -3.65 18.74
C GLY A 379 4.90 -3.04 18.70
N LEU A 380 5.86 -3.62 17.98
CA LEU A 380 7.18 -3.01 17.75
C LEU A 380 7.21 -2.17 16.45
N PRO A 381 8.08 -1.15 16.35
CA PRO A 381 8.11 -0.26 15.18
C PRO A 381 8.58 -1.03 13.94
N GLN A 382 7.81 -0.95 12.85
CA GLN A 382 8.12 -1.53 11.53
C GLN A 382 9.39 -0.95 10.87
N ASN A 383 10.04 0.02 11.53
CA ASN A 383 11.17 0.74 10.98
C ASN A 383 12.47 -0.06 11.09
N LEU A 384 13.31 0.04 10.06
CA LEU A 384 14.67 -0.49 10.08
C LEU A 384 15.65 0.62 10.44
N LEU A 385 16.20 0.57 11.65
CA LEU A 385 17.31 1.43 12.07
C LEU A 385 18.64 0.79 11.65
N VAL A 386 19.44 1.52 10.88
CA VAL A 386 20.77 1.12 10.42
C VAL A 386 21.81 2.16 10.84
N TYR A 387 22.92 1.73 11.44
CA TYR A 387 24.09 2.59 11.62
C TYR A 387 25.04 2.42 10.43
N MET A 388 25.17 3.48 9.63
CA MET A 388 26.03 3.51 8.43
C MET A 388 27.47 3.86 8.77
N ASN A 389 28.10 3.05 9.64
CA ASN A 389 29.49 3.17 10.00
C ASN A 389 30.13 1.79 10.26
N TRP A 390 31.45 1.71 10.19
CA TRP A 390 32.27 0.51 10.35
C TRP A 390 32.77 0.30 11.79
N HIS A 391 32.32 1.12 12.75
CA HIS A 391 32.77 0.98 14.13
C HIS A 391 32.11 -0.23 14.79
N GLU A 392 32.93 -1.00 15.50
CA GLU A 392 32.44 -2.12 16.32
C GLU A 392 31.68 -1.61 17.54
N ASP A 393 30.51 -2.20 17.80
CA ASP A 393 29.75 -1.99 19.03
C ASP A 393 29.80 -3.29 19.86
N PRO A 394 30.48 -3.31 21.01
CA PRO A 394 30.58 -4.50 21.85
C PRO A 394 29.23 -5.07 22.32
N ASN A 395 28.16 -4.28 22.26
CA ASN A 395 26.82 -4.70 22.67
C ASN A 395 25.93 -5.09 21.47
N TYR A 396 26.47 -5.03 20.25
CA TYR A 396 25.72 -5.41 19.06
C TYR A 396 25.72 -6.93 18.90
N ASP A 397 24.52 -7.49 18.87
CA ASP A 397 24.25 -8.87 18.51
C ASP A 397 23.27 -8.88 17.32
N PRO A 398 23.66 -9.41 16.15
CA PRO A 398 22.82 -9.40 14.96
C PRO A 398 21.52 -10.20 15.11
N GLU A 399 21.42 -11.13 16.06
CA GLU A 399 20.22 -11.96 16.27
C GLU A 399 19.16 -11.27 17.13
N ILE A 400 19.55 -10.37 18.04
CA ILE A 400 18.63 -9.78 19.04
C ILE A 400 18.59 -8.24 19.04
N SER A 401 19.50 -7.56 18.33
CA SER A 401 19.55 -6.10 18.35
C SER A 401 18.40 -5.44 17.60
N ALA A 402 17.85 -4.38 18.17
CA ALA A 402 16.78 -3.58 17.58
C ALA A 402 17.24 -2.70 16.40
N TYR A 403 18.49 -2.81 15.97
CA TYR A 403 19.07 -2.10 14.83
C TYR A 403 20.03 -3.03 14.07
N VAL A 404 20.44 -2.62 12.87
CA VAL A 404 21.48 -3.28 12.07
C VAL A 404 22.66 -2.33 11.90
N ARG A 405 23.86 -2.85 11.65
CA ARG A 405 25.06 -2.05 11.38
C ARG A 405 25.65 -2.43 10.04
N LEU A 406 26.23 -1.46 9.35
CA LEU A 406 27.07 -1.71 8.18
C LEU A 406 28.31 -2.52 8.61
N SER A 407 28.63 -3.60 7.87
CA SER A 407 29.77 -4.45 8.21
C SER A 407 31.06 -3.68 7.95
N PRO A 408 32.13 -3.93 8.73
CA PRO A 408 33.42 -3.30 8.50
C PRO A 408 33.87 -3.44 7.04
N THR A 409 34.39 -2.34 6.47
CA THR A 409 34.89 -2.22 5.08
C THR A 409 33.85 -2.26 3.96
N ASN A 410 32.59 -2.61 4.23
CA ASN A 410 31.56 -2.59 3.19
C ASN A 410 31.19 -1.16 2.80
N THR A 411 31.21 -0.86 1.51
CA THR A 411 30.82 0.46 0.99
C THR A 411 29.35 0.52 0.57
N MET A 412 28.60 -0.58 0.70
CA MET A 412 27.19 -0.65 0.30
C MET A 412 26.39 -1.49 1.31
N PHE A 413 25.27 -0.94 1.78
CA PHE A 413 24.24 -1.65 2.53
C PHE A 413 23.02 -1.82 1.65
N ASN A 414 22.55 -3.05 1.43
CA ASN A 414 21.32 -3.31 0.69
C ASN A 414 20.21 -3.64 1.68
N ALA A 415 19.10 -2.93 1.61
CA ALA A 415 17.88 -3.24 2.35
C ALA A 415 16.78 -3.57 1.35
N LYS A 416 15.95 -4.56 1.64
CA LYS A 416 14.73 -4.85 0.87
C LYS A 416 13.53 -4.80 1.81
N ALA A 417 12.55 -3.96 1.50
CA ALA A 417 11.26 -3.97 2.17
C ALA A 417 10.31 -4.92 1.41
N VAL A 418 9.80 -5.94 2.10
CA VAL A 418 8.85 -6.89 1.53
C VAL A 418 7.44 -6.49 1.94
N PHE A 419 6.58 -6.29 0.95
CA PHE A 419 5.16 -6.02 1.11
C PHE A 419 4.37 -7.18 0.52
N VAL A 420 3.35 -7.64 1.25
CA VAL A 420 2.44 -8.70 0.81
C VAL A 420 1.04 -8.16 0.63
N LYS A 421 0.28 -8.71 -0.32
CA LYS A 421 -1.13 -8.34 -0.47
C LYS A 421 -1.88 -8.69 0.80
N CYS A 422 -2.69 -7.76 1.31
CA CYS A 422 -3.51 -8.04 2.49
C CYS A 422 -4.56 -9.08 2.16
N PRO A 423 -4.82 -10.07 3.06
CA PRO A 423 -5.95 -10.96 2.90
C PRO A 423 -7.25 -10.16 2.80
N LEU A 424 -8.19 -10.72 2.06
CA LEU A 424 -9.54 -10.19 1.86
C LEU A 424 -10.49 -11.33 2.21
N ASP A 425 -11.46 -11.05 3.07
CA ASP A 425 -12.55 -11.97 3.38
C ASP A 425 -13.87 -11.18 3.44
N ILE A 426 -14.98 -11.91 3.35
CA ILE A 426 -16.32 -11.39 3.63
C ILE A 426 -16.69 -11.89 5.04
N LEU A 427 -17.08 -10.96 5.90
CA LEU A 427 -17.50 -11.19 7.27
C LEU A 427 -18.96 -10.74 7.45
N GLU A 428 -19.58 -11.25 8.50
CA GLU A 428 -20.87 -10.78 8.99
C GLU A 428 -20.75 -9.39 9.68
N PRO A 429 -21.87 -8.67 9.90
CA PRO A 429 -21.87 -7.38 10.60
C PRO A 429 -21.24 -7.36 12.00
N ASN A 430 -21.23 -8.50 12.69
CA ASN A 430 -20.58 -8.72 13.99
C ASN A 430 -19.05 -8.90 13.88
N GLY A 431 -18.51 -9.05 12.66
CA GLY A 431 -17.10 -9.31 12.39
C GLY A 431 -16.70 -10.78 12.42
N ASP A 432 -17.65 -11.70 12.60
CA ASP A 432 -17.41 -13.14 12.58
C ASP A 432 -17.37 -13.66 11.12
N PRO A 433 -16.72 -14.82 10.87
CA PRO A 433 -16.84 -15.50 9.58
C PRO A 433 -18.30 -15.77 9.26
N VAL A 434 -18.64 -15.77 7.97
CA VAL A 434 -20.01 -16.07 7.51
C VAL A 434 -20.37 -17.51 7.91
N THR A 435 -21.21 -17.66 8.93
CA THR A 435 -21.65 -18.96 9.46
C THR A 435 -23.17 -19.14 9.38
N ASP A 436 -23.95 -18.06 9.39
CA ASP A 436 -25.41 -18.07 9.20
C ASP A 436 -25.84 -16.89 8.30
N ASN A 437 -25.61 -17.07 6.99
CA ASN A 437 -25.88 -16.09 5.94
C ASN A 437 -27.37 -15.89 5.59
N HIS A 438 -28.26 -16.03 6.58
CA HIS A 438 -29.71 -16.03 6.42
C HIS A 438 -30.27 -14.60 6.33
N TYR A 439 -30.49 -14.11 5.11
CA TYR A 439 -31.14 -12.83 4.87
C TYR A 439 -32.61 -13.02 4.52
N VAL A 440 -33.49 -12.32 5.23
CA VAL A 440 -34.95 -12.43 5.07
C VAL A 440 -35.52 -11.12 4.54
N TYR A 441 -36.53 -11.19 3.68
CA TYR A 441 -37.32 -10.02 3.29
C TYR A 441 -38.08 -9.45 4.50
N ASP A 442 -37.85 -8.16 4.79
CA ASP A 442 -38.37 -7.43 5.94
C ASP A 442 -39.92 -7.37 5.92
N THR A 443 -40.53 -7.76 7.04
CA THR A 443 -41.99 -7.75 7.25
C THR A 443 -42.52 -6.34 7.54
N SER A 444 -41.71 -5.48 8.16
CA SER A 444 -42.04 -4.08 8.44
C SER A 444 -41.85 -3.16 7.23
N ALA A 445 -40.92 -3.53 6.35
CA ALA A 445 -40.65 -2.87 5.08
C ALA A 445 -40.85 -3.86 3.92
N GLN A 446 -42.12 -4.23 3.71
CA GLN A 446 -42.53 -5.27 2.77
C GLN A 446 -41.79 -5.21 1.43
N GLY A 447 -41.19 -6.34 1.07
CA GLY A 447 -40.48 -6.51 -0.19
C GLY A 447 -39.07 -5.94 -0.21
N ILE A 448 -38.51 -5.52 0.93
CA ILE A 448 -37.10 -5.12 1.04
C ILE A 448 -36.29 -6.24 1.68
N CYS A 449 -35.18 -6.61 1.05
CA CYS A 449 -34.14 -7.46 1.66
C CYS A 449 -32.80 -6.73 1.58
N ASN A 450 -32.18 -6.48 2.73
CA ASN A 450 -30.85 -5.85 2.83
C ASN A 450 -29.80 -6.91 3.16
N VAL A 451 -28.80 -7.03 2.30
CA VAL A 451 -27.58 -7.79 2.55
C VAL A 451 -26.49 -6.78 2.95
N THR A 452 -26.00 -6.90 4.18
CA THR A 452 -25.05 -5.96 4.80
C THR A 452 -23.72 -6.65 5.12
N PRO A 453 -22.88 -6.94 4.12
CA PRO A 453 -21.61 -7.62 4.34
C PRO A 453 -20.55 -6.66 4.88
N VAL A 454 -19.51 -7.22 5.48
CA VAL A 454 -18.31 -6.48 5.89
C VAL A 454 -17.10 -7.08 5.17
N ALA A 455 -16.32 -6.27 4.47
CA ALA A 455 -15.04 -6.72 3.94
C ALA A 455 -13.95 -6.61 5.01
N SER A 456 -13.16 -7.67 5.17
CA SER A 456 -11.97 -7.67 6.03
C SER A 456 -10.75 -7.11 5.29
N GLY A 457 -9.76 -6.65 6.08
CA GLY A 457 -8.40 -6.35 5.64
C GLY A 457 -8.02 -4.86 5.61
N CYS A 458 -6.89 -4.55 4.97
CA CYS A 458 -6.26 -3.23 5.05
C CYS A 458 -6.93 -2.17 4.17
N GLU A 459 -6.58 -0.90 4.40
CA GLU A 459 -7.04 0.24 3.60
C GLU A 459 -6.79 -0.01 2.11
N CYS A 460 -7.76 0.34 1.27
CA CYS A 460 -7.67 0.18 -0.18
C CYS A 460 -8.23 1.41 -0.90
N SER A 461 -7.96 1.54 -2.20
CA SER A 461 -8.44 2.65 -3.04
C SER A 461 -9.93 2.61 -3.34
N GLY A 462 -10.58 1.49 -3.05
CA GLY A 462 -12.02 1.34 -3.18
C GLY A 462 -12.45 -0.11 -3.31
N TRP A 463 -13.76 -0.29 -3.25
CA TRP A 463 -14.45 -1.56 -3.25
C TRP A 463 -15.36 -1.69 -4.47
N ASP A 464 -15.49 -2.92 -4.93
CA ASP A 464 -16.43 -3.32 -5.96
C ASP A 464 -17.18 -4.54 -5.45
N TRP A 465 -18.48 -4.38 -5.23
CA TRP A 465 -19.34 -5.42 -4.68
C TRP A 465 -20.36 -5.81 -5.72
N ASN A 466 -20.53 -7.11 -5.87
CA ASN A 466 -21.53 -7.70 -6.74
C ASN A 466 -22.29 -8.78 -5.99
N LEU A 467 -23.61 -8.68 -6.00
CA LEU A 467 -24.50 -9.71 -5.49
C LEU A 467 -25.34 -10.21 -6.67
N GLU A 468 -25.46 -11.53 -6.80
CA GLU A 468 -26.22 -12.17 -7.87
C GLU A 468 -27.63 -11.59 -8.01
N SER A 469 -28.08 -11.29 -9.22
CA SER A 469 -29.41 -10.70 -9.41
C SER A 469 -30.53 -11.72 -9.21
N ILE A 470 -31.67 -11.25 -8.71
CA ILE A 470 -32.88 -12.06 -8.53
C ILE A 470 -33.91 -11.63 -9.58
N GLY A 471 -34.41 -12.57 -10.37
CA GLY A 471 -35.43 -12.29 -11.38
C GLY A 471 -36.73 -11.75 -10.77
N GLY A 472 -37.16 -10.56 -11.20
CA GLY A 472 -38.36 -9.89 -10.71
C GLY A 472 -38.14 -8.95 -9.51
N ALA A 473 -36.98 -9.03 -8.84
CA ALA A 473 -36.59 -8.04 -7.82
C ALA A 473 -35.71 -6.94 -8.44
N ILE A 474 -35.82 -5.73 -7.92
CA ILE A 474 -34.97 -4.59 -8.29
C ILE A 474 -33.75 -4.59 -7.37
N PHE A 475 -32.55 -4.64 -7.95
CA PHE A 475 -31.28 -4.54 -7.22
C PHE A 475 -30.81 -3.08 -7.12
N SER A 476 -30.36 -2.67 -5.93
CA SER A 476 -29.82 -1.33 -5.66
C SER A 476 -28.74 -1.40 -4.58
N THR A 477 -27.92 -0.35 -4.45
CA THR A 477 -26.81 -0.31 -3.49
C THR A 477 -26.74 1.02 -2.74
N VAL A 478 -26.17 1.00 -1.53
CA VAL A 478 -25.88 2.21 -0.75
C VAL A 478 -24.46 2.07 -0.15
N PRO A 479 -23.49 2.94 -0.53
CA PRO A 479 -23.57 3.95 -1.59
C PRO A 479 -23.74 3.32 -3.00
N ASP A 480 -24.08 4.12 -4.00
CA ASP A 480 -24.11 3.73 -5.42
C ASP A 480 -23.08 4.56 -6.21
N PRO A 481 -22.00 3.96 -6.74
CA PRO A 481 -21.64 2.53 -6.67
C PRO A 481 -21.25 2.11 -5.24
N PRO A 482 -21.26 0.79 -4.90
CA PRO A 482 -21.03 0.25 -3.55
C PRO A 482 -19.57 0.34 -3.10
N ASN A 483 -18.97 1.53 -3.16
CA ASN A 483 -17.58 1.79 -2.82
C ASN A 483 -17.40 1.98 -1.31
N SER A 484 -17.67 0.94 -0.54
CA SER A 484 -17.57 0.94 0.93
C SER A 484 -17.10 -0.43 1.42
N PRO A 485 -16.34 -0.54 2.52
CA PRO A 485 -16.07 -1.82 3.15
C PRO A 485 -17.32 -2.45 3.77
N THR A 486 -18.37 -1.65 3.98
CA THR A 486 -19.66 -2.08 4.57
C THR A 486 -20.83 -1.49 3.77
N PRO A 487 -21.04 -1.90 2.50
CA PRO A 487 -22.15 -1.41 1.71
C PRO A 487 -23.47 -2.05 2.16
N ILE A 488 -24.59 -1.47 1.74
CA ILE A 488 -25.88 -2.13 1.76
C ILE A 488 -26.21 -2.56 0.33
N LEU A 489 -26.38 -3.85 0.10
CA LEU A 489 -26.83 -4.43 -1.16
C LEU A 489 -28.30 -4.81 -0.99
N ARG A 490 -29.20 -4.24 -1.79
CA ARG A 490 -30.64 -4.29 -1.53
C ARG A 490 -31.41 -4.87 -2.71
N TYR A 491 -32.25 -5.86 -2.40
CA TYR A 491 -33.37 -6.25 -3.26
C TYR A 491 -34.64 -5.53 -2.84
N THR A 492 -35.41 -5.05 -3.81
CA THR A 492 -36.74 -4.45 -3.63
C THR A 492 -37.75 -5.17 -4.51
N GLY A 493 -38.90 -5.54 -3.95
CA GLY A 493 -39.84 -6.49 -4.54
C GLY A 493 -39.42 -7.94 -4.33
N LEU A 494 -40.40 -8.84 -4.24
CA LEU A 494 -40.13 -10.27 -4.19
C LEU A 494 -40.06 -10.86 -5.61
N PRO A 495 -39.24 -11.90 -5.83
CA PRO A 495 -39.16 -12.58 -7.12
C PRO A 495 -40.48 -13.20 -7.58
N SER A 496 -40.60 -13.45 -8.89
CA SER A 496 -41.78 -14.10 -9.48
C SER A 496 -41.83 -15.61 -9.29
N ALA A 497 -40.71 -16.23 -8.91
CA ALA A 497 -40.63 -17.69 -8.79
C ALA A 497 -39.88 -18.13 -7.52
N ASN A 498 -40.30 -19.25 -6.93
CA ASN A 498 -39.70 -19.81 -5.72
C ASN A 498 -38.20 -20.12 -5.89
N ASN A 499 -37.80 -20.64 -7.05
CA ASN A 499 -36.41 -20.99 -7.36
C ASN A 499 -35.47 -19.78 -7.53
N GLN A 500 -35.97 -18.55 -7.40
CA GLN A 500 -35.15 -17.34 -7.40
C GLN A 500 -34.66 -16.96 -5.99
N PHE A 501 -35.25 -17.54 -4.95
CA PHE A 501 -34.74 -17.45 -3.58
C PHE A 501 -33.55 -18.38 -3.37
N GLY A 502 -33.10 -18.50 -2.13
CA GLY A 502 -32.00 -19.37 -1.72
C GLY A 502 -30.62 -18.82 -2.02
N ASP A 503 -29.67 -19.73 -2.20
CA ASP A 503 -28.25 -19.43 -2.39
C ASP A 503 -28.02 -18.37 -3.49
N LYS A 504 -27.27 -17.32 -3.14
CA LYS A 504 -26.81 -16.25 -4.03
C LYS A 504 -25.32 -16.03 -3.84
N ILE A 505 -24.61 -15.83 -4.95
CA ILE A 505 -23.18 -15.54 -4.88
C ILE A 505 -22.97 -14.05 -4.59
N LEU A 506 -22.31 -13.77 -3.48
CA LEU A 506 -21.81 -12.45 -3.10
C LEU A 506 -20.30 -12.40 -3.39
N VAL A 507 -19.88 -11.40 -4.17
CA VAL A 507 -18.48 -11.18 -4.54
C VAL A 507 -18.04 -9.79 -4.11
N VAL A 508 -16.86 -9.72 -3.51
CA VAL A 508 -16.15 -8.46 -3.27
C VAL A 508 -14.80 -8.48 -3.97
N ARG A 509 -14.43 -7.34 -4.52
CA ARG A 509 -13.11 -7.09 -5.06
C ARG A 509 -12.63 -5.73 -4.58
N ARG A 510 -11.35 -5.60 -4.21
CA ARG A 510 -10.76 -4.26 -4.06
C ARG A 510 -10.26 -3.76 -5.40
N ARG A 511 -10.35 -2.45 -5.61
CA ARG A 511 -9.93 -1.77 -6.85
C ARG A 511 -8.41 -1.68 -7.00
N ASP A 512 -7.65 -2.16 -6.02
CA ASP A 512 -6.19 -2.30 -6.06
C ASP A 512 -5.71 -3.52 -6.88
N GLY A 513 -6.64 -4.31 -7.44
CA GLY A 513 -6.29 -5.49 -8.24
C GLY A 513 -6.00 -6.75 -7.41
N THR A 514 -6.42 -6.80 -6.14
CA THR A 514 -6.57 -8.07 -5.42
C THR A 514 -7.56 -8.99 -6.13
N ASP A 515 -7.32 -10.29 -5.95
CA ASP A 515 -8.23 -11.31 -6.45
C ASP A 515 -9.58 -11.18 -5.72
N PRO A 516 -10.69 -11.34 -6.44
CA PRO A 516 -12.01 -11.25 -5.84
C PRO A 516 -12.22 -12.41 -4.86
N VAL A 517 -13.00 -12.15 -3.82
CA VAL A 517 -13.42 -13.15 -2.85
C VAL A 517 -14.93 -13.29 -2.95
N SER A 518 -15.40 -14.53 -2.89
CA SER A 518 -16.81 -14.84 -3.00
C SER A 518 -17.28 -15.71 -1.85
N THR A 519 -18.51 -15.50 -1.41
CA THR A 519 -19.22 -16.38 -0.49
C THR A 519 -20.66 -16.58 -0.99
N THR A 520 -21.31 -17.63 -0.50
CA THR A 520 -22.74 -17.82 -0.70
C THR A 520 -23.50 -17.08 0.40
N VAL A 521 -24.62 -16.45 0.05
CA VAL A 521 -25.61 -15.92 1.00
C VAL A 521 -26.98 -16.52 0.71
N GLN A 522 -27.82 -16.73 1.72
CA GLN A 522 -29.13 -17.34 1.55
C GLN A 522 -30.24 -16.31 1.69
N ILE A 523 -31.13 -16.25 0.70
CA ILE A 523 -32.22 -15.27 0.65
C ILE A 523 -33.56 -15.97 0.86
N PHE A 524 -34.29 -15.58 1.90
CA PHE A 524 -35.59 -16.16 2.28
C PHE A 524 -36.73 -15.15 2.17
N PHE A 525 -37.93 -15.64 1.84
CA PHE A 525 -39.15 -14.84 1.94
C PHE A 525 -39.83 -15.02 3.30
N SER A 526 -40.57 -13.98 3.70
CA SER A 526 -41.46 -14.06 4.87
C SER A 526 -42.78 -14.75 4.46
N PRO A 527 -43.19 -15.87 5.09
CA PRO A 527 -44.27 -16.73 4.60
C PRO A 527 -45.65 -16.09 4.66
N ASP A 528 -45.95 -15.34 5.72
CA ASP A 528 -47.31 -14.85 6.01
C ASP A 528 -47.63 -13.50 5.36
N GLU A 529 -46.62 -12.84 4.77
CA GLU A 529 -46.78 -11.58 4.04
C GLU A 529 -47.48 -11.78 2.69
N TRP A 530 -48.13 -10.73 2.17
CA TRP A 530 -48.93 -10.78 0.93
C TRP A 530 -48.34 -9.90 -0.18
N ASN A 531 -47.01 -9.81 -0.21
CA ASN A 531 -46.23 -8.91 -1.05
C ASN A 531 -45.56 -9.61 -2.25
N HIS A 532 -45.90 -10.87 -2.51
CA HIS A 532 -45.58 -11.55 -3.76
C HIS A 532 -46.06 -10.74 -4.98
N PRO A 533 -45.49 -10.98 -6.18
CA PRO A 533 -45.93 -10.31 -7.40
C PRO A 533 -47.44 -10.48 -7.70
N PRO A 534 -48.09 -9.51 -8.37
CA PRO A 534 -49.52 -9.58 -8.65
C PRO A 534 -49.92 -10.85 -9.40
N LEU A 535 -50.97 -11.52 -8.90
CA LEU A 535 -51.52 -12.72 -9.54
C LEU A 535 -52.08 -12.41 -10.93
N SER A 536 -51.75 -13.24 -11.91
CA SER A 536 -52.41 -13.26 -13.21
C SER A 536 -53.90 -13.63 -13.10
N THR A 537 -54.67 -13.37 -14.15
CA THR A 537 -56.10 -13.73 -14.18
C THR A 537 -56.34 -15.24 -13.96
N GLU A 538 -55.45 -16.09 -14.46
CA GLU A 538 -55.52 -17.54 -14.26
C GLU A 538 -55.17 -17.95 -12.82
N GLU A 539 -54.15 -17.33 -12.24
CA GLU A 539 -53.79 -17.56 -10.83
C GLU A 539 -54.90 -17.09 -9.90
N GLN A 540 -55.50 -15.92 -10.12
CA GLN A 540 -56.67 -15.48 -9.34
C GLN A 540 -57.83 -16.48 -9.45
N ALA A 541 -58.09 -17.01 -10.65
CA ALA A 541 -59.15 -17.97 -10.89
C ALA A 541 -58.89 -19.36 -10.27
N THR A 542 -57.66 -19.70 -9.90
CA THR A 542 -57.26 -21.03 -9.44
C THR A 542 -56.64 -21.08 -8.04
N MET A 543 -56.12 -19.97 -7.52
CA MET A 543 -55.49 -19.85 -6.20
C MET A 543 -56.45 -19.31 -5.16
N ILE A 544 -57.45 -18.51 -5.52
CA ILE A 544 -58.32 -17.84 -4.53
C ILE A 544 -59.56 -18.69 -4.28
N GLY A 545 -59.79 -19.10 -3.03
CA GLY A 545 -61.01 -19.79 -2.59
C GLY A 545 -62.22 -18.86 -2.65
N ALA A 546 -63.41 -19.39 -2.99
CA ALA A 546 -64.65 -18.59 -3.08
C ALA A 546 -65.03 -17.86 -1.76
N GLU A 547 -64.49 -18.33 -0.63
CA GLU A 547 -64.69 -17.71 0.68
C GLU A 547 -63.60 -16.70 1.08
N THR A 548 -62.57 -16.52 0.26
CA THR A 548 -61.45 -15.62 0.55
C THR A 548 -61.88 -14.18 0.31
N THR A 549 -62.01 -13.40 1.38
CA THR A 549 -62.55 -12.04 1.33
C THR A 549 -61.53 -10.98 0.90
N THR A 550 -60.23 -11.28 1.01
CA THR A 550 -59.13 -10.34 0.72
C THR A 550 -58.70 -10.33 -0.74
N GLY A 551 -59.07 -11.36 -1.52
CA GLY A 551 -58.65 -11.52 -2.91
C GLY A 551 -57.14 -11.71 -3.09
N ASN A 552 -56.39 -12.06 -2.04
CA ASN A 552 -54.95 -12.29 -2.09
C ASN A 552 -54.55 -13.56 -1.32
N VAL A 553 -53.35 -14.08 -1.58
CA VAL A 553 -52.79 -15.28 -0.93
C VAL A 553 -51.49 -14.93 -0.20
N PRO A 554 -51.09 -15.69 0.83
CA PRO A 554 -49.80 -15.50 1.49
C PRO A 554 -48.64 -15.98 0.62
N ASN A 555 -47.45 -15.44 0.87
CA ASN A 555 -46.23 -15.77 0.13
C ASN A 555 -45.94 -17.28 0.13
N TRP A 556 -46.09 -17.96 1.28
CA TRP A 556 -45.88 -19.41 1.35
C TRP A 556 -46.77 -20.16 0.34
N PHE A 557 -48.04 -19.76 0.22
CA PHE A 557 -48.98 -20.41 -0.69
C PHE A 557 -48.61 -20.09 -2.13
N TYR A 558 -48.29 -18.83 -2.41
CA TYR A 558 -47.90 -18.39 -3.74
C TYR A 558 -46.67 -19.15 -4.26
N TYR A 559 -45.61 -19.23 -3.45
CA TYR A 559 -44.33 -19.81 -3.84
C TYR A 559 -44.32 -21.33 -3.77
N TRP A 560 -44.81 -21.95 -2.70
CA TRP A 560 -44.79 -23.41 -2.60
C TRP A 560 -45.72 -24.08 -3.63
N ARG A 561 -46.77 -23.40 -4.10
CA ARG A 561 -47.61 -23.88 -5.21
C ARG A 561 -46.86 -24.05 -6.54
N GLN A 562 -45.68 -23.46 -6.67
CA GLN A 562 -44.83 -23.54 -7.86
C GLN A 562 -43.85 -24.72 -7.81
N THR A 563 -43.81 -25.45 -6.69
CA THR A 563 -42.85 -26.51 -6.41
C THR A 563 -43.48 -27.90 -6.58
N THR A 564 -42.68 -28.94 -6.42
CA THR A 564 -43.16 -30.34 -6.43
C THR A 564 -44.00 -30.70 -5.19
N ALA A 565 -43.96 -29.87 -4.14
CA ALA A 565 -44.82 -30.01 -2.97
C ALA A 565 -46.30 -29.79 -3.32
N ALA A 566 -46.61 -28.98 -4.33
CA ALA A 566 -47.97 -28.75 -4.76
C ALA A 566 -48.57 -29.98 -5.47
N TYR A 567 -49.67 -30.53 -4.96
CA TYR A 567 -50.38 -31.64 -5.60
C TYR A 567 -51.84 -31.31 -5.87
N GLY A 568 -52.30 -31.60 -7.09
CA GLY A 568 -53.67 -31.33 -7.53
C GLY A 568 -54.01 -29.84 -7.60
N LEU A 569 -55.21 -29.55 -8.12
CA LEU A 569 -55.74 -28.18 -8.13
C LEU A 569 -56.34 -27.86 -6.76
N HIS A 570 -55.77 -26.88 -6.08
CA HIS A 570 -56.23 -26.42 -4.77
C HIS A 570 -56.19 -24.89 -4.68
N ARG A 571 -57.07 -24.36 -3.83
CA ARG A 571 -57.26 -22.92 -3.57
C ARG A 571 -56.87 -22.59 -2.13
N TYR A 572 -56.42 -21.38 -1.89
CA TYR A 572 -56.17 -20.86 -0.55
C TYR A 572 -57.48 -20.54 0.17
N THR A 573 -57.49 -20.79 1.48
CA THR A 573 -58.47 -20.29 2.44
C THR A 573 -57.77 -19.81 3.70
N SER A 574 -58.31 -18.80 4.39
CA SER A 574 -57.77 -18.36 5.68
C SER A 574 -58.11 -19.29 6.85
N GLY A 575 -58.99 -20.27 6.61
CA GLY A 575 -59.38 -21.30 7.58
C GLY A 575 -58.44 -22.51 7.61
N THR A 576 -58.98 -23.66 7.97
CA THR A 576 -58.28 -24.96 7.90
C THR A 576 -58.45 -25.58 6.52
N SER A 577 -57.47 -26.39 6.13
CA SER A 577 -57.52 -27.22 4.91
C SER A 577 -58.74 -28.13 4.94
N ARG A 578 -59.41 -28.26 3.80
CA ARG A 578 -60.65 -29.05 3.62
C ARG A 578 -61.03 -29.17 2.14
N VAL A 579 -61.92 -30.10 1.82
CA VAL A 579 -62.74 -30.04 0.58
C VAL A 579 -64.00 -29.21 0.78
N TYR A 580 -64.34 -28.41 -0.24
CA TYR A 580 -65.46 -27.47 -0.20
C TYR A 580 -66.37 -27.62 -1.42
N TRP A 581 -67.69 -27.66 -1.20
CA TRP A 581 -68.68 -27.66 -2.28
C TRP A 581 -68.93 -26.23 -2.76
N ASN A 582 -68.28 -25.86 -3.86
CA ASN A 582 -68.35 -24.51 -4.39
C ASN A 582 -69.62 -24.30 -5.22
N THR A 583 -70.58 -23.57 -4.65
CA THR A 583 -71.85 -23.19 -5.31
C THR A 583 -71.77 -21.92 -6.14
N THR A 584 -70.63 -21.20 -6.08
CA THR A 584 -70.44 -19.93 -6.82
C THR A 584 -70.05 -20.15 -8.29
N VAL A 585 -69.63 -21.36 -8.64
CA VAL A 585 -69.30 -21.78 -10.01
C VAL A 585 -70.46 -22.54 -10.63
N THR A 586 -70.60 -22.48 -11.96
CA THR A 586 -71.69 -23.16 -12.69
C THR A 586 -71.10 -24.17 -13.68
N PRO A 587 -71.41 -25.47 -13.56
CA PRO A 587 -72.16 -26.09 -12.45
C PRO A 587 -71.36 -26.09 -11.13
N PRO A 588 -72.04 -26.16 -9.96
CA PRO A 588 -71.39 -26.35 -8.67
C PRO A 588 -70.51 -27.61 -8.66
N ARG A 589 -69.39 -27.57 -7.93
CA ARG A 589 -68.43 -28.69 -7.86
C ARG A 589 -67.63 -28.69 -6.56
N TRP A 590 -67.06 -29.84 -6.24
CA TRP A 590 -66.07 -29.98 -5.16
C TRP A 590 -64.72 -29.38 -5.57
N GLU A 591 -64.09 -28.65 -4.63
CA GLU A 591 -62.77 -28.05 -4.79
C GLU A 591 -61.95 -28.25 -3.51
N ALA A 592 -60.65 -28.50 -3.64
CA ALA A 592 -59.73 -28.64 -2.51
C ALA A 592 -59.27 -27.25 -2.04
N TYR A 593 -59.37 -26.99 -0.75
CA TYR A 593 -58.97 -25.74 -0.12
C TYR A 593 -57.84 -26.03 0.87
N VAL A 594 -56.78 -25.25 0.81
CA VAL A 594 -55.60 -25.39 1.67
C VAL A 594 -55.50 -24.15 2.55
N GLY A 595 -55.48 -24.41 3.86
CA GLY A 595 -55.59 -23.42 4.91
C GLY A 595 -54.26 -23.01 5.53
N ASN A 596 -54.33 -22.14 6.54
CA ASN A 596 -53.16 -21.72 7.33
C ASN A 596 -52.56 -22.85 8.17
N ASP A 597 -53.28 -23.96 8.34
CA ASP A 597 -52.74 -25.18 8.94
C ASP A 597 -51.67 -25.86 8.06
N ALA A 598 -51.57 -25.48 6.78
CA ALA A 598 -50.59 -26.02 5.84
C ALA A 598 -49.20 -25.37 5.92
N CYS A 599 -49.06 -24.18 6.53
CA CYS A 599 -47.77 -23.51 6.73
C CYS A 599 -47.19 -23.67 8.14
N GLN A 600 -47.78 -24.55 8.95
CA GLN A 600 -47.36 -24.73 10.34
C GLN A 600 -45.95 -25.33 10.44
N THR A 601 -45.19 -24.83 11.43
CA THR A 601 -43.84 -25.27 11.75
C THR A 601 -43.80 -26.53 12.63
N SER A 602 -44.96 -27.04 13.06
CA SER A 602 -45.10 -28.30 13.79
C SER A 602 -46.49 -28.89 13.60
N PHE A 603 -46.67 -29.68 12.55
CA PHE A 603 -47.90 -30.42 12.28
C PHE A 603 -47.66 -31.91 12.55
N LYS A 604 -48.39 -32.48 13.51
CA LYS A 604 -48.29 -33.91 13.83
C LYS A 604 -49.19 -34.70 12.87
N ILE A 605 -48.59 -35.49 12.01
CA ILE A 605 -49.32 -36.49 11.21
C ILE A 605 -49.43 -37.75 12.06
N THR A 606 -50.64 -38.26 12.23
CA THR A 606 -50.92 -39.52 12.91
C THR A 606 -51.62 -40.42 11.90
N LEU A 607 -51.06 -41.60 11.65
CA LEU A 607 -51.64 -42.65 10.82
C LEU A 607 -52.19 -43.75 11.75
N GLY A 608 -53.44 -43.68 12.19
CA GLY A 608 -54.02 -44.70 13.10
C GLY A 608 -54.56 -45.94 12.38
N LEU A 609 -53.76 -46.57 11.52
CA LEU A 609 -54.26 -47.63 10.65
C LEU A 609 -54.44 -49.00 11.34
N LYS A 610 -54.06 -49.21 12.60
CA LYS A 610 -54.01 -50.54 13.27
C LYS A 610 -53.36 -51.65 12.42
N ILE A 611 -52.57 -51.28 11.41
CA ILE A 611 -51.59 -52.13 10.76
C ILE A 611 -50.26 -51.53 11.19
N ALA A 612 -49.69 -52.12 12.23
CA ALA A 612 -48.40 -51.70 12.74
C ALA A 612 -47.32 -51.69 11.63
N PRO A 613 -46.38 -50.72 11.68
CA PRO A 613 -46.29 -49.68 12.70
C PRO A 613 -47.12 -48.44 12.33
N ASP A 614 -47.83 -47.90 13.33
CA ASP A 614 -48.38 -46.54 13.28
C ASP A 614 -47.22 -45.56 13.06
N TYR A 615 -47.22 -44.87 11.93
CA TYR A 615 -46.24 -43.83 11.68
C TYR A 615 -46.80 -42.51 12.21
N SER A 616 -46.13 -41.96 13.22
CA SER A 616 -46.35 -40.59 13.66
C SER A 616 -45.04 -39.80 13.49
N TRP A 617 -45.12 -38.69 12.75
CA TRP A 617 -43.99 -37.79 12.60
C TRP A 617 -44.46 -36.33 12.62
N ASN A 618 -43.55 -35.44 12.99
CA ASN A 618 -43.78 -34.01 12.96
C ASN A 618 -43.35 -33.49 11.60
N SER A 619 -44.29 -32.93 10.84
CA SER A 619 -44.05 -32.20 9.61
C SER A 619 -43.91 -30.70 9.90
N SER A 620 -43.18 -29.99 9.06
CA SER A 620 -42.98 -28.54 9.16
C SER A 620 -42.82 -27.93 7.77
N GLY A 621 -43.12 -26.63 7.62
CA GLY A 621 -42.83 -25.88 6.41
C GLY A 621 -43.44 -26.49 5.15
N ILE A 622 -42.65 -26.57 4.08
CA ILE A 622 -43.11 -27.05 2.77
C ILE A 622 -43.64 -28.49 2.79
N ASP A 623 -43.16 -29.34 3.69
CA ASP A 623 -43.63 -30.73 3.81
C ASP A 623 -45.05 -30.79 4.37
N THR A 624 -45.41 -29.89 5.29
CA THR A 624 -46.79 -29.81 5.81
C THR A 624 -47.74 -29.41 4.70
N TYR A 625 -47.32 -28.45 3.88
CA TYR A 625 -48.05 -28.05 2.68
C TYR A 625 -48.17 -29.21 1.67
N ALA A 626 -47.09 -29.94 1.44
CA ALA A 626 -47.08 -31.09 0.55
C ALA A 626 -48.08 -32.18 0.99
N TRP A 627 -48.13 -32.46 2.28
CA TRP A 627 -49.07 -33.43 2.85
C TRP A 627 -50.52 -32.94 2.72
N LYS A 628 -50.79 -31.70 3.12
CA LYS A 628 -52.16 -31.14 3.11
C LYS A 628 -52.75 -31.08 1.70
N THR A 629 -51.98 -30.64 0.71
CA THR A 629 -52.47 -30.59 -0.69
C THR A 629 -52.84 -31.97 -1.22
N ARG A 630 -52.08 -33.02 -0.86
CA ARG A 630 -52.34 -34.41 -1.25
C ARG A 630 -53.55 -35.00 -0.53
N HIS A 631 -53.70 -34.71 0.76
CA HIS A 631 -54.83 -35.14 1.58
C HIS A 631 -56.14 -34.62 0.98
N GLU A 632 -56.24 -33.30 0.78
CA GLU A 632 -57.44 -32.68 0.22
C GLU A 632 -57.69 -33.09 -1.24
N ALA A 633 -56.63 -33.30 -2.02
CA ALA A 633 -56.78 -33.82 -3.38
C ALA A 633 -57.27 -35.28 -3.40
N SER A 634 -57.03 -36.07 -2.35
CA SER A 634 -57.53 -37.43 -2.26
C SER A 634 -59.04 -37.45 -2.11
N HIS A 635 -59.59 -36.60 -1.25
CA HIS A 635 -61.05 -36.41 -1.11
C HIS A 635 -61.74 -36.10 -2.45
N LEU A 636 -61.11 -35.31 -3.32
CA LEU A 636 -61.66 -34.97 -4.65
C LEU A 636 -61.81 -36.16 -5.61
N LYS A 637 -61.18 -37.31 -5.35
CA LYS A 637 -61.36 -38.52 -6.17
C LYS A 637 -62.73 -39.14 -5.95
N ASP A 638 -63.22 -39.09 -4.73
CA ASP A 638 -64.39 -39.86 -4.29
C ASP A 638 -65.62 -38.97 -4.01
N PHE A 639 -65.43 -37.77 -3.46
CA PHE A 639 -66.51 -36.85 -3.12
C PHE A 639 -67.45 -36.50 -4.28
N PRO A 640 -67.00 -36.32 -5.54
CA PRO A 640 -67.92 -36.14 -6.67
C PRO A 640 -68.87 -37.33 -6.90
N THR A 641 -68.46 -38.54 -6.52
CA THR A 641 -69.28 -39.76 -6.61
C THR A 641 -70.14 -39.94 -5.37
N TRP A 642 -69.55 -39.75 -4.18
CA TRP A 642 -70.24 -39.91 -2.90
C TRP A 642 -71.27 -38.81 -2.67
N TRP A 643 -70.96 -37.57 -3.04
CA TRP A 643 -71.74 -36.38 -2.77
C TRP A 643 -71.90 -35.50 -4.03
N PRO A 644 -72.57 -36.00 -5.10
CA PRO A 644 -72.59 -35.32 -6.41
C PRO A 644 -73.31 -33.96 -6.43
N ASN A 645 -74.09 -33.66 -5.39
CA ASN A 645 -74.80 -32.38 -5.22
C ASN A 645 -74.38 -31.65 -3.94
N GLY A 646 -73.16 -31.92 -3.45
CA GLY A 646 -72.71 -31.50 -2.11
C GLY A 646 -73.29 -32.37 -1.01
N LEU A 647 -73.11 -31.96 0.26
CA LEU A 647 -73.55 -32.69 1.47
C LEU A 647 -75.07 -32.61 1.71
N ILE A 648 -75.87 -32.75 0.64
CA ILE A 648 -77.32 -32.85 0.74
C ILE A 648 -77.69 -34.23 1.29
N ASN A 649 -78.60 -34.26 2.26
CA ASN A 649 -79.07 -35.48 2.93
C ASN A 649 -77.97 -36.22 3.70
N VAL A 650 -76.93 -35.52 4.21
CA VAL A 650 -75.85 -36.16 4.98
C VAL A 650 -76.39 -37.03 6.12
N LEU A 651 -77.34 -36.51 6.92
CA LEU A 651 -77.98 -37.23 8.03
C LEU A 651 -78.70 -38.54 7.64
N LEU A 652 -79.05 -38.68 6.36
CA LEU A 652 -79.74 -39.88 5.84
C LEU A 652 -78.76 -40.87 5.20
N ARG A 653 -77.63 -40.40 4.68
CA ARG A 653 -76.68 -41.19 3.89
C ARG A 653 -75.38 -41.51 4.63
N SER A 654 -75.04 -40.74 5.67
CA SER A 654 -73.94 -40.96 6.63
C SER A 654 -74.48 -40.52 8.01
N PRO A 655 -75.32 -41.34 8.68
CA PRO A 655 -75.96 -41.00 9.96
C PRO A 655 -75.00 -40.90 11.15
N ASP A 656 -73.83 -41.51 11.05
CA ASP A 656 -72.68 -41.41 11.96
C ASP A 656 -71.86 -40.12 11.76
N HIS A 657 -71.98 -39.48 10.59
CA HIS A 657 -71.33 -38.22 10.22
C HIS A 657 -69.81 -38.35 10.02
N ASP A 658 -69.37 -39.50 9.55
CA ASP A 658 -67.99 -39.86 9.28
C ASP A 658 -67.46 -39.29 7.93
N GLY A 659 -68.38 -38.86 7.05
CA GLY A 659 -68.10 -38.31 5.72
C GLY A 659 -68.16 -39.32 4.57
N ILE A 660 -68.30 -40.62 4.85
CA ILE A 660 -68.48 -41.69 3.87
C ILE A 660 -69.97 -42.12 3.85
N PRO A 661 -70.66 -42.10 2.70
CA PRO A 661 -72.03 -42.61 2.69
C PRO A 661 -72.06 -44.13 2.95
N ASN A 662 -73.02 -44.63 3.75
CA ASN A 662 -73.10 -46.04 4.14
C ASN A 662 -73.20 -47.02 2.96
N GLU A 663 -73.75 -46.58 1.82
CA GLU A 663 -73.76 -47.40 0.61
C GLU A 663 -72.35 -47.67 0.01
N PHE A 664 -71.33 -46.91 0.43
CA PHE A 664 -69.95 -47.06 -0.04
C PHE A 664 -69.03 -47.71 0.99
N GLU A 665 -69.25 -47.53 2.30
CA GLU A 665 -68.35 -48.01 3.37
C GLU A 665 -67.92 -49.48 3.21
N ALA A 666 -68.87 -50.39 2.97
CA ALA A 666 -68.59 -51.82 2.78
C ALA A 666 -67.76 -52.12 1.51
N SER A 667 -67.81 -51.24 0.50
CA SER A 667 -67.15 -51.42 -0.79
C SER A 667 -65.70 -50.91 -0.83
N LEU A 668 -65.29 -50.12 0.15
CA LEU A 668 -63.94 -49.52 0.20
C LEU A 668 -62.85 -50.51 0.65
N GLY A 669 -63.24 -51.64 1.27
CA GLY A 669 -62.33 -52.72 1.61
C GLY A 669 -61.44 -52.48 2.84
N TYR A 670 -61.75 -51.46 3.66
CA TYR A 670 -60.98 -51.08 4.86
C TYR A 670 -61.69 -51.40 6.20
N GLY A 671 -62.93 -51.86 6.15
CA GLY A 671 -63.66 -52.35 7.33
C GLY A 671 -64.30 -51.25 8.21
N TYR A 672 -64.68 -50.12 7.62
CA TYR A 672 -65.43 -49.04 8.28
C TYR A 672 -66.80 -49.54 8.80
N ASP A 673 -67.15 -49.14 10.03
CA ASP A 673 -68.38 -49.49 10.72
C ASP A 673 -69.44 -48.41 10.51
N LEU A 674 -70.57 -48.82 9.93
CA LEU A 674 -71.72 -48.00 9.54
C LEU A 674 -72.35 -47.13 10.65
N ASN A 675 -71.89 -47.24 11.90
CA ASN A 675 -72.45 -46.55 13.06
C ASN A 675 -71.40 -45.83 13.90
N GLU A 676 -70.11 -45.90 13.55
CA GLU A 676 -69.02 -45.32 14.33
C GLU A 676 -68.26 -44.31 13.44
N PRO A 677 -68.26 -43.01 13.77
CA PRO A 677 -67.63 -41.99 12.92
C PRO A 677 -66.10 -42.10 12.80
N ASP A 678 -65.49 -42.83 13.73
CA ASP A 678 -64.08 -43.17 13.79
C ASP A 678 -63.99 -44.64 14.19
N THR A 679 -63.96 -45.52 13.19
CA THR A 679 -63.96 -46.97 13.39
C THR A 679 -62.69 -47.46 14.10
N ASN A 680 -61.58 -46.75 13.94
CA ASN A 680 -60.27 -47.23 14.37
C ASN A 680 -59.90 -46.71 15.79
N GLY A 681 -60.49 -45.58 16.20
CA GLY A 681 -60.35 -44.90 17.49
C GLY A 681 -59.13 -43.99 17.61
N ASP A 682 -58.66 -43.37 16.52
CA ASP A 682 -57.48 -42.49 16.46
C ASP A 682 -57.81 -40.98 16.46
N ASP A 683 -59.07 -40.63 16.73
CA ASP A 683 -59.62 -39.28 16.68
C ASP A 683 -59.63 -38.67 15.25
N ILE A 684 -59.56 -39.50 14.20
CA ILE A 684 -59.71 -39.11 12.79
C ILE A 684 -60.98 -39.78 12.23
N THR A 685 -61.83 -39.01 11.55
CA THR A 685 -63.03 -39.59 10.94
C THR A 685 -62.70 -40.55 9.82
N ASP A 686 -63.54 -41.56 9.60
CA ASP A 686 -63.31 -42.60 8.59
C ASP A 686 -63.07 -42.04 7.17
N CYS A 687 -63.71 -40.92 6.79
CA CYS A 687 -63.44 -40.28 5.50
C CYS A 687 -62.02 -39.73 5.37
N ASP A 688 -61.51 -39.05 6.41
CA ASP A 688 -60.15 -38.52 6.44
C ASP A 688 -59.15 -39.67 6.50
N ASP A 689 -59.47 -40.72 7.24
CA ASP A 689 -58.67 -41.92 7.37
C ASP A 689 -58.56 -42.66 6.01
N TYR A 690 -59.64 -42.74 5.25
CA TYR A 690 -59.66 -43.23 3.88
C TYR A 690 -58.84 -42.34 2.93
N ALA A 691 -58.98 -41.02 3.04
CA ALA A 691 -58.20 -40.07 2.23
C ALA A 691 -56.69 -40.23 2.49
N ILE A 692 -56.30 -40.39 3.75
CA ILE A 692 -54.91 -40.63 4.18
C ILE A 692 -54.37 -41.95 3.61
N ARG A 693 -55.18 -43.02 3.55
CA ARG A 693 -54.78 -44.32 2.98
C ARG A 693 -54.61 -44.28 1.46
N THR A 694 -55.37 -43.43 0.78
CA THR A 694 -55.50 -43.42 -0.68
C THR A 694 -54.82 -42.23 -1.36
N GLN A 695 -54.31 -41.27 -0.58
CA GLN A 695 -53.58 -40.12 -1.10
C GLN A 695 -52.29 -40.54 -1.82
N GLN A 696 -51.78 -39.64 -2.64
CA GLN A 696 -50.48 -39.85 -3.26
C GLN A 696 -49.38 -39.76 -2.18
N HIS A 697 -48.42 -40.69 -2.21
CA HIS A 697 -47.36 -40.75 -1.20
C HIS A 697 -46.37 -39.59 -1.34
N TRP A 698 -46.06 -38.89 -0.24
CA TRP A 698 -45.01 -37.87 -0.16
C TRP A 698 -43.81 -38.41 0.60
N GLU A 699 -42.62 -38.26 0.02
CA GLU A 699 -41.37 -38.54 0.73
C GLU A 699 -40.96 -37.29 1.51
N TYR A 700 -40.84 -37.42 2.83
CA TYR A 700 -40.47 -36.32 3.71
C TYR A 700 -39.09 -35.75 3.34
N TYR A 701 -38.91 -34.42 3.42
CA TYR A 701 -37.75 -33.68 2.94
C TYR A 701 -37.51 -33.69 1.42
N SER A 702 -38.40 -34.28 0.61
CA SER A 702 -38.19 -34.34 -0.85
C SER A 702 -38.30 -32.98 -1.56
N ALA A 703 -38.86 -31.95 -0.92
CA ALA A 703 -38.85 -30.57 -1.39
C ALA A 703 -38.08 -29.61 -0.46
N GLN A 704 -37.20 -30.13 0.39
CA GLN A 704 -36.38 -29.30 1.30
C GLN A 704 -35.64 -28.21 0.53
N GLU A 705 -35.05 -28.53 -0.63
CA GLU A 705 -34.30 -27.59 -1.49
C GLU A 705 -35.16 -26.44 -2.06
N ASP A 706 -36.50 -26.57 -1.96
CA ASP A 706 -37.46 -25.55 -2.37
C ASP A 706 -38.03 -24.74 -1.18
N ASP A 707 -37.72 -25.09 0.07
CA ASP A 707 -38.29 -24.41 1.26
C ASP A 707 -37.54 -23.13 1.64
N TRP A 708 -37.73 -22.07 0.85
CA TRP A 708 -37.09 -20.77 1.06
C TRP A 708 -37.92 -19.79 1.91
N SER A 709 -38.84 -20.28 2.74
CA SER A 709 -39.53 -19.43 3.73
C SER A 709 -38.70 -19.28 5.01
N CYS A 710 -38.87 -18.18 5.72
CA CYS A 710 -38.36 -18.00 7.09
C CYS A 710 -39.50 -17.57 8.03
N PRO A 711 -39.90 -18.41 9.01
CA PRO A 711 -39.35 -19.74 9.28
C PRO A 711 -39.73 -20.75 8.18
N GLY A 712 -38.83 -21.68 7.92
CA GLY A 712 -38.98 -22.80 6.99
C GLY A 712 -37.97 -23.86 7.33
N GLN A 713 -38.05 -25.01 6.68
CA GLN A 713 -37.14 -26.12 6.97
C GLN A 713 -35.68 -25.74 6.68
N GLN A 714 -35.38 -24.94 5.65
CA GLN A 714 -34.01 -24.52 5.37
C GLN A 714 -33.52 -23.44 6.33
N SER A 715 -34.39 -22.54 6.79
CA SER A 715 -33.99 -21.46 7.71
C SER A 715 -33.80 -21.91 9.16
N THR A 716 -33.98 -23.20 9.45
CA THR A 716 -33.91 -23.80 10.81
C THR A 716 -32.85 -24.90 10.94
N LEU A 717 -32.12 -25.19 9.85
CA LEU A 717 -30.88 -25.96 9.84
C LEU A 717 -29.72 -25.06 10.27
#